data_AF-A0A7Z9UJC0-F1
#
_entry.id   AF-A0A7Z9UJC0-F1
#
_cell.length_a   1.000
_cell.length_b   1.000
_cell.length_c   1.000
_cell.angle_alpha   90.00
_cell.angle_beta   90.00
_cell.angle_gamma   90.00
#
_symmetry.space_group_name_H-M   'P 1'
#
loop_
_entity.id
_entity.type
_entity.pdbx_description
1 polymer ?
#
loop_
_entity_poly.entity_id
_entity_poly.type
_entity_poly.pdbx_seq_one_letter_code
_entity_poly.pdbx_strand_id
1 'polypeptide(L)'
;MRKFLLVLFLFLLFFIGCERQIAVDQKTFEQMVSHRSLGLAYLEEERYSAAAEEFRNLITIAPKEPLGYANLGLTYLRMSEEFENAEKWLQKAIVIEPDHPEIRFLLAKVYELTDREPLAINILEETLSKHPNHILTLYQLVQFYTHKQTPILVAKAEKYLIKIVDSLPANLVAQLKLIELLIKNSKPGNAIYYMETIRQVLPQLPKESLDIFQNSLELLYNGNAEQSYVPVLMFHNLMKPTSYYKAGITELRGTDSPIASAPIYRFIRTVLPASDEPSQIPNILTFTTVTEASGLSIIPPGDSSDHNDNNVSIIFTLGDYDADGDQDLFVSTWSANTNTSCQYLFTNDHGVFSDIATASGITHSARDLFALFADYDNDGYLDLFLTNTNGNKLYKNSGAGSFHLVSTAMDSRIDFNSAAAVFADLDLEGDLDLFIATDSENQLYRNNSDGTFTEIGQEAGVSGTSVPSRDIVFGDFDDDGDIDLFVLNQDGSNRYYDNLRQGYFRDITQNTGLATNNTPGSLATGDYNNDGSLDLFVTDLAGKNHILFRNRGDGTFEPDAKFNIALQSIDQIHAKDATFFDADNDGFLDLLITGIDKNKPQPGSGVRFLYNNGSGEFLNASSLLPENLGSISQVDVADYDNDGDLDIFMSNSRGEIHLLRNDGGNINNFLNIRLAGLRTGSSKNNYFGIGAKVEVKAGDLYQMRYMDQPTAHFGLGNRDGADVVRVLWSNGVPQNRFKPERNQTIVETQILKGSCPYLYAWNGSEYTFVTDVLWPSALGMPLGIMAGEPLYAFPNSTDEYLMMHGEKVHARDGKYALQFTTELWESPYLDNINLV
;
A
#
# COMPACT_ATOMS: atom_id res chain seq x y z
N MET A 1 8.30 2.28 65.84
CA MET A 1 9.30 1.83 64.84
C MET A 1 8.72 0.98 63.72
N ARG A 2 7.83 0.00 63.95
CA ARG A 2 7.27 -0.86 62.88
C ARG A 2 6.40 -0.14 61.81
N LYS A 3 5.70 0.95 62.16
CA LYS A 3 4.92 1.75 61.18
C LYS A 3 5.76 2.71 60.34
N PHE A 4 6.96 3.08 60.80
CA PHE A 4 7.85 3.97 60.06
C PHE A 4 8.65 3.21 58.98
N LEU A 5 8.99 1.94 59.24
CA LEU A 5 9.65 1.08 58.25
C LEU A 5 8.72 0.68 57.09
N LEU A 6 7.41 0.52 57.33
CA LEU A 6 6.46 0.13 56.29
C LEU A 6 6.16 1.27 55.29
N VAL A 7 6.18 2.52 55.77
CA VAL A 7 5.99 3.70 54.91
C VAL A 7 7.25 3.98 54.08
N LEU A 8 8.45 3.71 54.62
CA LEU A 8 9.70 3.82 53.86
C LEU A 8 9.79 2.73 52.77
N PHE A 9 9.25 1.53 53.01
CA PHE A 9 9.22 0.44 52.03
C PHE A 9 8.16 0.66 50.93
N LEU A 10 7.02 1.30 51.25
CA LEU A 10 6.05 1.72 50.23
C LEU A 10 6.53 2.90 49.38
N PHE A 11 7.33 3.81 49.94
CA PHE A 11 7.91 4.92 49.18
C PHE A 11 9.06 4.49 48.25
N LEU A 12 9.80 3.42 48.60
CA LEU A 12 10.83 2.87 47.70
C LEU A 12 10.27 2.05 46.53
N LEU A 13 9.05 1.50 46.65
CA LEU A 13 8.40 0.76 45.56
C LEU A 13 7.75 1.66 44.49
N PHE A 14 7.52 2.94 44.80
CA PHE A 14 6.99 3.91 43.83
C PHE A 14 8.07 4.54 42.93
N PHE A 15 9.36 4.36 43.22
CA PHE A 15 10.47 4.93 42.43
C PHE A 15 11.19 3.93 41.53
N ILE A 16 10.86 2.64 41.56
CA ILE A 16 11.53 1.60 40.75
C ILE A 16 10.77 1.31 39.44
N GLY A 17 9.60 1.91 39.23
CA GLY A 17 8.74 1.66 38.06
C GLY A 17 8.70 2.76 36.99
N CYS A 18 9.53 3.81 37.06
CA CYS A 18 9.27 5.04 36.30
C CYS A 18 10.48 5.61 35.50
N GLU A 19 11.50 4.79 35.19
CA GLU A 19 12.67 5.23 34.42
C GLU A 19 12.73 4.58 33.01
N ARG A 20 11.57 4.33 32.38
CA ARG A 20 11.50 3.66 31.08
C ARG A 20 11.76 4.60 29.89
N GLN A 21 11.45 5.88 30.04
CA GLN A 21 11.56 6.89 28.99
C GLN A 21 12.53 7.99 29.38
N ILE A 22 13.30 8.49 28.41
CA ILE A 22 14.38 9.46 28.59
C ILE A 22 14.06 10.69 27.74
N ALA A 23 13.88 11.83 28.40
CA ALA A 23 13.83 13.12 27.73
C ALA A 23 15.26 13.64 27.52
N VAL A 24 15.52 14.16 26.33
CA VAL A 24 16.75 14.85 25.96
C VAL A 24 16.39 16.25 25.47
N ASP A 25 17.35 17.19 25.52
CA ASP A 25 17.12 18.51 24.92
C ASP A 25 17.11 18.42 23.39
N GLN A 26 16.48 19.40 22.76
CA GLN A 26 16.27 19.45 21.31
C GLN A 26 17.58 19.28 20.51
N LYS A 27 18.66 19.95 20.93
CA LYS A 27 19.94 19.89 20.23
C LYS A 27 20.57 18.51 20.32
N THR A 28 20.50 17.87 21.49
CA THR A 28 20.96 16.50 21.67
C THR A 28 20.13 15.54 20.81
N PHE A 29 18.82 15.73 20.75
CA PHE A 29 17.93 14.91 19.93
C PHE A 29 18.26 15.02 18.44
N GLU A 30 18.47 16.23 17.91
CA GLU A 30 18.88 16.46 16.52
C GLU A 30 20.19 15.73 16.18
N GLN A 31 21.17 15.74 17.08
CA GLN A 31 22.41 14.97 16.90
C GLN A 31 22.17 13.46 16.91
N MET A 32 21.26 12.98 17.77
CA MET A 32 20.90 11.57 17.81
C MET A 32 20.25 11.12 16.50
N VAL A 33 19.31 11.90 15.96
CA VAL A 33 18.64 11.63 14.68
C VAL A 33 19.67 11.59 13.56
N SER A 34 20.55 12.59 13.47
CA SER A 34 21.59 12.65 12.43
C SER A 34 22.52 11.43 12.44
N HIS A 35 23.09 11.06 13.59
CA HIS A 35 23.97 9.89 13.69
C HIS A 35 23.23 8.57 13.47
N ARG A 36 21.95 8.50 13.85
CA ARG A 36 21.10 7.33 13.58
C ARG A 36 20.89 7.19 12.07
N SER A 37 20.38 8.21 11.39
CA SER A 37 20.04 8.15 9.96
C SER A 37 21.29 7.90 9.11
N LEU A 38 22.40 8.58 9.37
CA LEU A 38 23.68 8.31 8.69
C LEU A 38 24.18 6.88 8.95
N GLY A 39 24.03 6.38 10.18
CA GLY A 39 24.43 5.02 10.53
C GLY A 39 23.62 3.94 9.82
N LEU A 40 22.31 4.16 9.63
CA LEU A 40 21.40 3.29 8.89
C LEU A 40 21.70 3.32 7.39
N ALA A 41 21.82 4.52 6.81
CA ALA A 41 22.23 4.71 5.41
C ALA A 41 23.55 4.02 5.08
N TYR A 42 24.57 4.16 5.94
CA TYR A 42 25.84 3.44 5.75
C TYR A 42 25.73 1.93 5.95
N LEU A 43 24.75 1.45 6.72
CA LEU A 43 24.50 0.03 6.89
C LEU A 43 23.84 -0.58 5.63
N GLU A 44 22.96 0.17 4.98
CA GLU A 44 22.33 -0.15 3.69
C GLU A 44 23.34 -0.13 2.55
N GLU A 45 24.19 0.89 2.47
CA GLU A 45 25.31 0.98 1.51
C GLU A 45 26.44 -0.06 1.77
N GLU A 46 26.26 -0.99 2.71
CA GLU A 46 27.25 -1.98 3.18
C GLU A 46 28.58 -1.36 3.68
N ARG A 47 28.59 -0.08 4.03
CA ARG A 47 29.73 0.66 4.58
C ARG A 47 29.85 0.46 6.08
N TYR A 48 30.00 -0.80 6.50
CA TYR A 48 29.95 -1.21 7.91
C TYR A 48 30.90 -0.46 8.85
N SER A 49 32.09 -0.06 8.38
CA SER A 49 33.03 0.71 9.21
C SER A 49 32.54 2.12 9.53
N ALA A 50 31.89 2.78 8.55
CA ALA A 50 31.30 4.10 8.73
C ALA A 50 30.04 4.01 9.59
N ALA A 51 29.17 3.03 9.33
CA ALA A 51 28.00 2.75 10.17
C ALA A 51 28.39 2.53 11.65
N ALA A 52 29.44 1.74 11.90
CA ALA A 52 29.94 1.49 13.25
C ALA A 52 30.51 2.75 13.94
N GLU A 53 31.05 3.70 13.18
CA GLU A 53 31.49 5.00 13.71
C GLU A 53 30.28 5.84 14.15
N GLU A 54 29.27 5.96 13.29
CA GLU A 54 28.05 6.72 13.58
C GLU A 54 27.30 6.16 14.80
N PHE A 55 27.13 4.84 14.90
CA PHE A 55 26.49 4.23 16.07
C PHE A 55 27.33 4.39 17.36
N ARG A 56 28.66 4.48 17.28
CA ARG A 56 29.50 4.82 18.45
C ARG A 56 29.35 6.27 18.87
N ASN A 57 29.20 7.18 17.92
CA ASN A 57 28.89 8.59 18.20
C ASN A 57 27.52 8.70 18.88
N LEU A 58 26.52 7.99 18.37
CA LEU A 58 25.19 7.91 18.99
C LEU A 58 25.25 7.37 20.44
N ILE A 59 25.99 6.29 20.69
CA ILE A 59 26.21 5.76 22.05
C ILE A 59 26.86 6.79 22.97
N THR A 60 27.78 7.60 22.45
CA THR A 60 28.49 8.62 23.22
C THR A 60 27.54 9.75 23.65
N ILE A 61 26.62 10.13 22.78
CA ILE A 61 25.63 11.18 23.02
C ILE A 61 24.48 10.67 23.90
N ALA A 62 24.02 9.44 23.66
CA ALA A 62 22.88 8.83 24.31
C ALA A 62 23.20 7.43 24.90
N PRO A 63 24.02 7.34 25.96
CA PRO A 63 24.49 6.05 26.52
C PRO A 63 23.40 5.19 27.18
N LYS A 64 22.20 5.75 27.39
CA LYS A 64 21.04 5.05 27.93
C LYS A 64 20.02 4.64 26.85
N GLU A 65 20.27 4.98 25.59
CA GLU A 65 19.45 4.58 24.44
C GLU A 65 19.99 3.26 23.86
N PRO A 66 19.24 2.15 23.94
CA PRO A 66 19.73 0.84 23.47
C PRO A 66 19.88 0.74 21.94
N LEU A 67 19.21 1.57 21.13
CA LEU A 67 19.30 1.52 19.67
C LEU A 67 20.75 1.54 19.16
N GLY A 68 21.57 2.47 19.64
CA GLY A 68 22.96 2.59 19.18
C GLY A 68 23.79 1.34 19.48
N TYR A 69 23.54 0.69 20.62
CA TYR A 69 24.20 -0.57 20.99
C TYR A 69 23.73 -1.75 20.12
N ALA A 70 22.42 -1.81 19.87
CA ALA A 70 21.81 -2.88 19.07
C ALA A 70 22.26 -2.82 17.62
N ASN A 71 22.19 -1.64 16.99
CA ASN A 71 22.59 -1.45 15.60
C ASN A 71 24.10 -1.60 15.43
N LEU A 72 24.93 -1.13 16.37
CA LEU A 72 26.37 -1.42 16.35
C LEU A 72 26.66 -2.93 16.45
N GLY A 73 25.89 -3.64 17.28
CA GLY A 73 25.94 -5.10 17.37
C GLY A 73 25.58 -5.80 16.05
N LEU A 74 24.53 -5.33 15.37
CA LEU A 74 24.15 -5.78 14.03
C LEU A 74 25.23 -5.47 12.99
N THR A 75 25.81 -4.27 13.01
CA THR A 75 26.91 -3.90 12.10
C THR A 75 28.08 -4.87 12.26
N TYR A 76 28.50 -5.17 13.49
CA TYR A 76 29.55 -6.16 13.74
C TYR A 76 29.13 -7.59 13.36
N LEU A 77 27.85 -7.93 13.47
CA LEU A 77 27.34 -9.23 13.03
C LEU A 77 27.49 -9.42 11.51
N ARG A 78 27.37 -8.33 10.74
CA ARG A 78 27.57 -8.30 9.28
C ARG A 78 29.05 -8.18 8.88
N MET A 79 29.93 -7.74 9.79
CA MET A 79 31.37 -7.76 9.58
C MET A 79 31.94 -9.16 9.86
N SER A 80 32.59 -9.77 8.86
CA SER A 80 33.26 -11.06 9.03
C SER A 80 34.20 -11.08 10.24
N GLU A 81 34.12 -12.15 11.05
CA GLU A 81 34.96 -12.42 12.23
C GLU A 81 34.76 -11.50 13.46
N GLU A 82 33.77 -10.62 13.47
CA GLU A 82 33.52 -9.67 14.58
C GLU A 82 32.43 -10.12 15.58
N PHE A 83 32.12 -11.43 15.62
CA PHE A 83 31.05 -11.99 16.47
C PHE A 83 31.22 -11.73 17.97
N GLU A 84 32.46 -11.65 18.47
CA GLU A 84 32.72 -11.32 19.88
C GLU A 84 32.33 -9.87 20.20
N ASN A 85 32.62 -8.94 19.28
CA ASN A 85 32.18 -7.55 19.41
C ASN A 85 30.66 -7.42 19.25
N ALA A 86 30.06 -8.15 18.29
CA ALA A 86 28.61 -8.20 18.14
C ALA A 86 27.92 -8.66 19.44
N GLU A 87 28.38 -9.79 20.03
CA GLU A 87 27.85 -10.30 21.30
C GLU A 87 27.99 -9.26 22.42
N LYS A 88 29.16 -8.66 22.56
CA LYS A 88 29.46 -7.67 23.61
C LYS A 88 28.54 -6.46 23.54
N TRP A 89 28.27 -5.92 22.36
CA TRP A 89 27.42 -4.75 22.20
C TRP A 89 25.93 -5.10 22.34
N LEU A 90 25.48 -6.25 21.82
CA LEU A 90 24.11 -6.72 22.03
C LEU A 90 23.81 -7.05 23.50
N GLN A 91 24.75 -7.64 24.24
CA GLN A 91 24.61 -7.84 25.68
C GLN A 91 24.46 -6.53 26.44
N LYS A 92 25.19 -5.46 26.05
CA LYS A 92 24.99 -4.13 26.63
C LYS A 92 23.59 -3.59 26.32
N ALA A 93 23.11 -3.77 25.09
CA ALA A 93 21.76 -3.37 24.71
C ALA A 93 20.69 -4.09 25.56
N ILE A 94 20.83 -5.41 25.77
CA ILE A 94 19.93 -6.21 26.62
C ILE A 94 19.98 -5.80 28.10
N VAL A 95 21.15 -5.39 28.62
CA VAL A 95 21.24 -4.85 29.99
C VAL A 95 20.40 -3.58 30.13
N ILE A 96 20.34 -2.76 29.07
CA ILE A 96 19.53 -1.54 29.06
C ILE A 96 18.05 -1.91 28.88
N GLU A 97 17.67 -2.64 27.82
CA GLU A 97 16.29 -3.08 27.56
C GLU A 97 16.19 -4.63 27.46
N PRO A 98 15.93 -5.32 28.59
CA PRO A 98 16.00 -6.78 28.66
C PRO A 98 14.94 -7.53 27.87
N ASP A 99 13.85 -6.87 27.51
CA ASP A 99 12.64 -7.50 26.97
C ASP A 99 12.40 -7.14 25.49
N HIS A 100 13.33 -6.45 24.83
CA HIS A 100 13.19 -6.10 23.42
C HIS A 100 13.34 -7.34 22.51
N PRO A 101 12.34 -7.70 21.69
CA PRO A 101 12.36 -8.96 20.93
C PRO A 101 13.44 -8.99 19.84
N GLU A 102 13.67 -7.89 19.14
CA GLU A 102 14.65 -7.75 18.07
C GLU A 102 16.09 -7.85 18.59
N ILE A 103 16.41 -7.16 19.71
CA ILE A 103 17.75 -7.25 20.33
C ILE A 103 18.03 -8.68 20.79
N ARG A 104 17.04 -9.36 21.39
CA ARG A 104 17.16 -10.77 21.78
C ARG A 104 17.33 -11.69 20.57
N PHE A 105 16.62 -11.40 19.48
CA PHE A 105 16.76 -12.14 18.23
C PHE A 105 18.17 -11.99 17.64
N LEU A 106 18.72 -10.78 17.57
CA LEU A 106 20.10 -10.53 17.13
C LEU A 106 21.13 -11.29 17.98
N LEU A 107 20.95 -11.33 19.32
CA LEU A 107 21.83 -12.13 20.17
C LEU A 107 21.67 -13.64 19.92
N ALA A 108 20.45 -14.11 19.64
CA ALA A 108 20.22 -15.51 19.25
C ALA A 108 20.95 -15.85 17.94
N LYS A 109 20.99 -14.94 16.96
CA LYS A 109 21.75 -15.11 15.72
C LYS A 109 23.24 -15.20 15.96
N VAL A 110 23.79 -14.42 16.89
CA VAL A 110 25.20 -14.58 17.31
C VAL A 110 25.44 -15.99 17.86
N TYR A 111 24.56 -16.50 18.72
CA TYR A 111 24.68 -17.86 19.26
C TYR A 111 24.57 -18.94 18.19
N GLU A 112 23.66 -18.79 17.23
CA GLU A 112 23.55 -19.69 16.09
C GLU A 112 24.82 -19.71 15.25
N LEU A 113 25.35 -18.54 14.86
CA LEU A 113 26.54 -18.40 14.02
C LEU A 113 27.86 -18.82 14.71
N THR A 114 27.81 -19.04 16.03
CA THR A 114 28.95 -19.49 16.84
C THR A 114 28.74 -20.90 17.41
N ASP A 115 27.87 -21.71 16.77
CA ASP A 115 27.57 -23.10 17.12
C ASP A 115 27.04 -23.32 18.55
N ARG A 116 26.39 -22.30 19.13
CA ARG A 116 25.76 -22.30 20.46
C ARG A 116 24.24 -22.41 20.38
N GLU A 117 23.74 -23.32 19.54
CA GLU A 117 22.30 -23.51 19.27
C GLU A 117 21.41 -23.65 20.52
N PRO A 118 21.78 -24.39 21.59
CA PRO A 118 20.93 -24.48 22.79
C PRO A 118 20.69 -23.14 23.48
N LEU A 119 21.68 -22.23 23.44
CA LEU A 119 21.52 -20.87 23.97
C LEU A 119 20.60 -20.04 23.07
N ALA A 120 20.73 -20.16 21.75
CA ALA A 120 19.86 -19.52 20.77
C ALA A 120 18.39 -19.95 20.97
N ILE A 121 18.12 -21.25 21.11
CA ILE A 121 16.75 -21.74 21.34
C ILE A 121 16.19 -21.22 22.66
N ASN A 122 16.98 -21.22 23.74
CA ASN A 122 16.50 -20.75 25.04
C ASN A 122 16.09 -19.27 25.01
N ILE A 123 16.94 -18.41 24.44
CA ILE A 123 16.62 -16.98 24.37
C ILE A 123 15.39 -16.71 23.48
N LEU A 124 15.23 -17.45 22.38
CA LEU A 124 14.07 -17.32 21.49
C LEU A 124 12.77 -17.82 22.15
N GLU A 125 12.80 -18.96 22.87
CA GLU A 125 11.64 -19.44 23.63
C GLU A 125 11.24 -18.46 24.75
N GLU A 126 12.22 -17.87 25.44
CA GLU A 126 11.97 -16.80 26.41
C GLU A 126 11.35 -15.56 25.76
N THR A 127 11.83 -15.15 24.57
CA THR A 127 11.24 -14.02 23.81
C THR A 127 9.76 -14.27 23.53
N LEU A 128 9.39 -15.46 23.03
CA LEU A 128 7.98 -15.78 22.73
C LEU A 128 7.07 -15.83 23.97
N SER A 129 7.63 -16.03 25.16
CA SER A 129 6.83 -15.98 26.39
C SER A 129 6.28 -14.58 26.68
N LYS A 130 6.95 -13.54 26.16
CA LYS A 130 6.56 -12.12 26.29
C LYS A 130 5.97 -11.54 25.01
N HIS A 131 6.49 -11.98 23.86
CA HIS A 131 6.12 -11.51 22.52
C HIS A 131 5.65 -12.68 21.65
N PRO A 132 4.43 -13.20 21.90
CA PRO A 132 3.98 -14.48 21.33
C PRO A 132 3.77 -14.48 19.81
N ASN A 133 3.78 -13.30 19.18
CA ASN A 133 3.53 -13.10 17.74
C ASN A 133 4.76 -12.58 16.97
N HIS A 134 5.92 -12.43 17.63
CA HIS A 134 7.12 -11.91 16.97
C HIS A 134 7.62 -12.87 15.86
N ILE A 135 7.42 -12.47 14.60
CA ILE A 135 7.57 -13.31 13.40
C ILE A 135 8.98 -13.90 13.26
N LEU A 136 10.02 -13.07 13.37
CA LEU A 136 11.42 -13.50 13.23
C LEU A 136 11.77 -14.64 14.21
N THR A 137 11.30 -14.51 15.46
CA THR A 137 11.53 -15.53 16.49
C THR A 137 10.73 -16.80 16.23
N LEU A 138 9.45 -16.67 15.84
CA LEU A 138 8.62 -17.82 15.47
C LEU A 138 9.26 -18.61 14.33
N TYR A 139 9.68 -17.94 13.25
CA TYR A 139 10.22 -18.58 12.06
C TYR A 139 11.59 -19.23 12.33
N GLN A 140 12.49 -18.57 13.06
CA GLN A 140 13.78 -19.16 13.42
C GLN A 140 13.62 -20.42 14.30
N LEU A 141 12.67 -20.44 15.23
CA LEU A 141 12.37 -21.66 16.00
C LEU A 141 11.77 -22.77 15.13
N VAL A 142 10.92 -22.44 14.16
CA VAL A 142 10.41 -23.41 13.17
C VAL A 142 11.58 -24.07 12.43
N GLN A 143 12.59 -23.29 12.00
CA GLN A 143 13.78 -23.83 11.33
C GLN A 143 14.53 -24.82 12.23
N PHE A 144 14.83 -24.44 13.49
CA PHE A 144 15.50 -25.34 14.44
C PHE A 144 14.72 -26.63 14.71
N TYR A 145 13.40 -26.53 14.89
CA TYR A 145 12.58 -27.68 15.26
C TYR A 145 12.33 -28.63 14.11
N THR A 146 12.21 -28.12 12.88
CA THR A 146 12.03 -28.94 11.68
C THR A 146 13.27 -29.79 11.40
N HIS A 147 14.48 -29.26 11.65
CA HIS A 147 15.73 -30.01 11.46
C HIS A 147 15.90 -31.20 12.43
N LYS A 148 15.35 -31.12 13.66
CA LYS A 148 15.55 -32.17 14.67
C LYS A 148 14.66 -33.42 14.50
N GLN A 149 13.63 -33.35 13.65
CA GLN A 149 12.74 -34.48 13.27
C GLN A 149 12.13 -35.28 14.44
N THR A 150 12.02 -34.71 15.64
CA THR A 150 11.30 -35.38 16.75
C THR A 150 9.81 -35.02 16.70
N PRO A 151 8.88 -35.96 16.97
CA PRO A 151 7.44 -35.67 16.88
C PRO A 151 6.98 -34.47 17.72
N ILE A 152 7.57 -34.27 18.90
CA ILE A 152 7.25 -33.15 19.80
C ILE A 152 7.69 -31.81 19.20
N LEU A 153 8.90 -31.73 18.64
CA LEU A 153 9.41 -30.50 18.06
C LEU A 153 8.73 -30.19 16.72
N VAL A 154 8.41 -31.20 15.92
CA VAL A 154 7.62 -31.02 14.68
C VAL A 154 6.22 -30.48 15.00
N ALA A 155 5.57 -30.96 16.06
CA ALA A 155 4.29 -30.41 16.51
C ALA A 155 4.41 -28.94 16.99
N LYS A 156 5.51 -28.57 17.64
CA LYS A 156 5.81 -27.15 17.97
C LYS A 156 6.00 -26.32 16.70
N ALA A 157 6.74 -26.82 15.71
CA ALA A 157 6.97 -26.15 14.43
C ALA A 157 5.65 -25.91 13.68
N GLU A 158 4.76 -26.91 13.62
CA GLU A 158 3.43 -26.77 13.04
C GLU A 158 2.63 -25.66 13.74
N LYS A 159 2.60 -25.66 15.08
CA LYS A 159 1.91 -24.62 15.86
C LYS A 159 2.45 -23.22 15.59
N TYR A 160 3.76 -23.07 15.45
CA TYR A 160 4.38 -21.76 15.19
C TYR A 160 4.17 -21.32 13.75
N LEU A 161 4.17 -22.23 12.77
CA LEU A 161 3.80 -21.91 11.39
C LEU A 161 2.35 -21.47 11.27
N ILE A 162 1.41 -22.10 11.98
CA ILE A 162 0.01 -21.63 12.02
C ILE A 162 -0.04 -20.19 12.53
N LYS A 163 0.65 -19.86 13.62
CA LYS A 163 0.71 -18.47 14.12
C LYS A 163 1.29 -17.47 13.10
N ILE A 164 2.32 -17.88 12.36
CA ILE A 164 2.91 -17.05 11.31
C ILE A 164 1.87 -16.83 10.21
N VAL A 165 1.22 -17.88 9.71
CA VAL A 165 0.20 -17.77 8.66
C VAL A 165 -1.04 -16.99 9.14
N ASP A 166 -1.44 -17.12 10.41
CA ASP A 166 -2.53 -16.31 10.98
C ASP A 166 -2.17 -14.80 11.02
N SER A 167 -0.89 -14.48 11.18
CA SER A 167 -0.39 -13.09 11.21
C SER A 167 -0.14 -12.56 9.80
N LEU A 168 0.42 -13.40 8.93
CA LEU A 168 0.85 -13.12 7.57
C LEU A 168 0.14 -14.10 6.60
N PRO A 169 -1.18 -13.94 6.38
CA PRO A 169 -1.96 -14.90 5.60
C PRO A 169 -1.52 -14.96 4.15
N ALA A 170 -0.93 -13.90 3.59
CA ALA A 170 -0.42 -13.90 2.21
C ALA A 170 1.00 -14.48 2.07
N ASN A 171 1.69 -14.81 3.16
CA ASN A 171 3.08 -15.27 3.08
C ASN A 171 3.18 -16.70 2.53
N LEU A 172 3.52 -16.81 1.25
CA LEU A 172 3.57 -18.07 0.52
C LEU A 172 4.54 -19.09 1.14
N VAL A 173 5.68 -18.62 1.66
CA VAL A 173 6.72 -19.48 2.23
C VAL A 173 6.20 -20.20 3.47
N ALA A 174 5.56 -19.46 4.37
CA ALA A 174 4.96 -19.99 5.57
C ALA A 174 3.84 -20.98 5.22
N GLN A 175 2.98 -20.63 4.27
CA GLN A 175 1.90 -21.50 3.80
C GLN A 175 2.42 -22.83 3.22
N LEU A 176 3.40 -22.79 2.29
CA LEU A 176 3.95 -24.00 1.67
C LEU A 176 4.64 -24.92 2.69
N LYS A 177 5.42 -24.34 3.61
CA LYS A 177 6.02 -25.10 4.71
C LYS A 177 4.97 -25.72 5.63
N LEU A 178 3.89 -25.01 5.90
CA LEU A 178 2.77 -25.51 6.70
C LEU A 178 2.05 -26.66 5.98
N ILE A 179 1.74 -26.53 4.69
CA ILE A 179 1.11 -27.57 3.86
C ILE A 179 1.95 -28.85 3.89
N GLU A 180 3.26 -28.75 3.69
CA GLU A 180 4.17 -29.92 3.77
C GLU A 180 4.09 -30.63 5.13
N LEU A 181 4.09 -29.87 6.23
CA LEU A 181 3.98 -30.44 7.58
C LEU A 181 2.61 -31.05 7.83
N LEU A 182 1.53 -30.42 7.37
CA LEU A 182 0.18 -30.93 7.53
C LEU A 182 -0.02 -32.26 6.80
N ILE A 183 0.53 -32.40 5.58
CA ILE A 183 0.49 -33.67 4.84
C ILE A 183 1.26 -34.75 5.61
N LYS A 184 2.48 -34.45 6.09
CA LYS A 184 3.29 -35.37 6.90
C LYS A 184 2.61 -35.78 8.20
N ASN A 185 1.83 -34.89 8.81
CA ASN A 185 1.10 -35.13 10.06
C ASN A 185 -0.31 -35.68 9.83
N SER A 186 -0.63 -36.15 8.61
CA SER A 186 -1.92 -36.76 8.25
C SER A 186 -3.13 -35.83 8.48
N LYS A 187 -2.97 -34.53 8.16
CA LYS A 187 -4.03 -33.50 8.22
C LYS A 187 -4.37 -32.95 6.82
N PRO A 188 -4.85 -33.78 5.87
CA PRO A 188 -5.06 -33.36 4.48
C PRO A 188 -6.15 -32.30 4.31
N GLY A 189 -7.19 -32.29 5.15
CA GLY A 189 -8.24 -31.25 5.08
C GLY A 189 -7.69 -29.83 5.30
N ASN A 190 -6.78 -29.66 6.26
CA ASN A 190 -6.10 -28.39 6.49
C ASN A 190 -5.13 -28.07 5.33
N ALA A 191 -4.44 -29.08 4.78
CA ALA A 191 -3.57 -28.87 3.63
C ALA A 191 -4.34 -28.38 2.39
N ILE A 192 -5.53 -28.94 2.13
CA ILE A 192 -6.44 -28.49 1.07
C ILE A 192 -6.81 -27.01 1.30
N TYR A 193 -7.20 -26.64 2.52
CA TYR A 193 -7.56 -25.27 2.84
C TYR A 193 -6.46 -24.26 2.48
N TYR A 194 -5.21 -24.51 2.86
CA TYR A 194 -4.11 -23.61 2.54
C TYR A 194 -3.72 -23.66 1.06
N MET A 195 -3.77 -24.83 0.41
CA MET A 195 -3.60 -24.92 -1.04
C MET A 195 -4.63 -24.08 -1.79
N GLU A 196 -5.89 -24.14 -1.37
CA GLU A 196 -6.98 -23.32 -1.93
C GLU A 196 -6.77 -21.83 -1.67
N THR A 197 -6.26 -21.48 -0.49
CA THR A 197 -5.87 -20.09 -0.16
C THR A 197 -4.81 -19.58 -1.12
N ILE A 198 -3.76 -20.36 -1.40
CA ILE A 198 -2.72 -20.02 -2.40
C ILE A 198 -3.35 -19.74 -3.77
N ARG A 199 -4.31 -20.57 -4.22
CA ARG A 199 -4.99 -20.38 -5.51
C ARG A 199 -5.78 -19.08 -5.58
N GLN A 200 -6.37 -18.67 -4.47
CA GLN A 200 -7.30 -17.54 -4.41
C GLN A 200 -6.60 -16.19 -4.23
N VAL A 201 -5.48 -16.18 -3.48
CA VAL A 201 -4.85 -14.96 -2.97
C VAL A 201 -3.60 -14.58 -3.74
N LEU A 202 -2.90 -15.51 -4.37
CA LEU A 202 -1.69 -15.16 -5.11
C LEU A 202 -1.99 -14.55 -6.49
N PRO A 203 -1.03 -13.77 -7.04
CA PRO A 203 -0.97 -13.50 -8.46
C PRO A 203 -1.00 -14.78 -9.29
N GLN A 204 -1.16 -14.66 -10.60
CA GLN A 204 -1.28 -15.81 -11.49
C GLN A 204 -0.08 -16.72 -11.31
N LEU A 205 -0.37 -17.96 -10.94
CA LEU A 205 0.67 -18.96 -10.77
C LEU A 205 1.42 -19.14 -12.11
N PRO A 206 2.75 -19.29 -12.08
CA PRO A 206 3.55 -19.52 -13.27
C PRO A 206 2.99 -20.71 -14.06
N LYS A 207 2.93 -20.60 -15.38
CA LYS A 207 2.30 -21.59 -16.26
C LYS A 207 2.88 -22.99 -16.04
N GLU A 208 4.18 -23.09 -15.80
CA GLU A 208 4.91 -24.35 -15.55
C GLU A 208 4.52 -25.01 -14.22
N SER A 209 3.97 -24.24 -13.28
CA SER A 209 3.58 -24.72 -11.94
C SER A 209 2.12 -25.18 -11.85
N LEU A 210 1.26 -24.70 -12.77
CA LEU A 210 -0.19 -24.91 -12.73
C LEU A 210 -0.57 -26.40 -12.75
N ASP A 211 -0.01 -27.19 -13.66
CA ASP A 211 -0.33 -28.61 -13.78
C ASP A 211 0.04 -29.39 -12.50
N ILE A 212 1.17 -29.03 -11.88
CA ILE A 212 1.67 -29.67 -10.66
C ILE A 212 0.80 -29.26 -9.47
N PHE A 213 0.40 -27.99 -9.41
CA PHE A 213 -0.51 -27.47 -8.41
C PHE A 213 -1.88 -28.17 -8.47
N GLN A 214 -2.46 -28.28 -9.66
CA GLN A 214 -3.76 -28.95 -9.89
C GLN A 214 -3.68 -30.43 -9.51
N ASN A 215 -2.66 -31.15 -9.97
CA ASN A 215 -2.44 -32.55 -9.59
C ASN A 215 -2.30 -32.72 -8.05
N SER A 216 -1.62 -31.79 -7.38
CA SER A 216 -1.49 -31.79 -5.91
C SER A 216 -2.86 -31.71 -5.23
N LEU A 217 -3.72 -30.79 -5.69
CA LEU A 217 -5.08 -30.64 -5.19
C LEU A 217 -5.95 -31.86 -5.49
N GLU A 218 -5.92 -32.39 -6.71
CA GLU A 218 -6.69 -33.58 -7.09
C GLU A 218 -6.34 -34.80 -6.22
N LEU A 219 -5.05 -35.02 -5.95
CA LEU A 219 -4.61 -36.11 -5.07
C LEU A 219 -5.13 -35.91 -3.64
N LEU A 220 -5.09 -34.69 -3.12
CA LEU A 220 -5.61 -34.37 -1.79
C LEU A 220 -7.13 -34.59 -1.71
N TYR A 221 -7.90 -34.10 -2.69
CA TYR A 221 -9.35 -34.27 -2.76
C TYR A 221 -9.78 -35.74 -2.85
N ASN A 222 -9.01 -36.55 -3.57
CA ASN A 222 -9.27 -37.98 -3.71
C ASN A 222 -8.82 -38.81 -2.50
N GLY A 223 -8.33 -38.18 -1.42
CA GLY A 223 -7.86 -38.86 -0.21
C GLY A 223 -6.48 -39.51 -0.34
N ASN A 224 -5.74 -39.24 -1.42
CA ASN A 224 -4.40 -39.78 -1.67
C ASN A 224 -3.30 -38.87 -1.09
N ALA A 225 -3.43 -38.48 0.18
CA ALA A 225 -2.59 -37.47 0.82
C ALA A 225 -1.09 -37.80 0.80
N GLU A 226 -0.69 -39.06 1.04
CA GLU A 226 0.73 -39.46 0.98
C GLU A 226 1.33 -39.28 -0.42
N GLN A 227 0.54 -39.53 -1.47
CA GLN A 227 0.98 -39.37 -2.86
C GLN A 227 1.08 -37.89 -3.26
N SER A 228 0.27 -37.01 -2.65
CA SER A 228 0.31 -35.57 -2.91
C SER A 228 1.59 -34.88 -2.42
N TYR A 229 2.32 -35.48 -1.46
CA TYR A 229 3.50 -34.85 -0.85
C TYR A 229 4.59 -34.50 -1.89
N VAL A 230 4.85 -35.40 -2.85
CA VAL A 230 5.89 -35.16 -3.86
C VAL A 230 5.51 -34.04 -4.83
N PRO A 231 4.30 -34.04 -5.45
CA PRO A 231 3.81 -32.91 -6.23
C PRO A 231 3.81 -31.58 -5.47
N VAL A 232 3.38 -31.55 -4.20
CA VAL A 232 3.42 -30.32 -3.37
C VAL A 232 4.85 -29.82 -3.19
N LEU A 233 5.80 -30.71 -2.92
CA LEU A 233 7.21 -30.35 -2.80
C LEU A 233 7.79 -29.85 -4.13
N MET A 234 7.38 -30.44 -5.26
CA MET A 234 7.76 -29.96 -6.59
C MET A 234 7.20 -28.55 -6.85
N PHE A 235 5.92 -28.33 -6.56
CA PHE A 235 5.29 -27.01 -6.65
C PHE A 235 6.06 -26.00 -5.80
N HIS A 236 6.30 -26.28 -4.51
CA HIS A 236 7.07 -25.40 -3.64
C HIS A 236 8.46 -25.07 -4.22
N ASN A 237 9.18 -26.06 -4.78
CA ASN A 237 10.47 -25.79 -5.40
C ASN A 237 10.38 -24.90 -6.65
N LEU A 238 9.31 -25.00 -7.43
CA LEU A 238 9.06 -24.12 -8.57
C LEU A 238 8.68 -22.69 -8.17
N MET A 239 8.15 -22.50 -6.96
CA MET A 239 7.86 -21.16 -6.44
C MET A 239 9.12 -20.43 -5.94
N LYS A 240 10.15 -21.14 -5.49
CA LYS A 240 11.38 -20.53 -4.95
C LYS A 240 12.04 -19.42 -5.79
N PRO A 241 12.14 -19.52 -7.13
CA PRO A 241 12.76 -18.48 -7.94
C PRO A 241 11.87 -17.25 -8.16
N THR A 242 10.56 -17.32 -7.84
CA THR A 242 9.62 -16.21 -8.02
C THR A 242 9.90 -15.07 -7.04
N SER A 243 9.66 -13.83 -7.48
CA SER A 243 9.74 -12.58 -6.71
C SER A 243 8.97 -12.66 -5.40
N TYR A 244 7.67 -12.94 -5.45
CA TYR A 244 6.82 -13.04 -4.25
C TYR A 244 7.24 -14.14 -3.25
N TYR A 245 7.91 -15.22 -3.70
CA TYR A 245 8.50 -16.18 -2.76
C TYR A 245 9.73 -15.61 -2.05
N LYS A 246 10.58 -14.86 -2.77
CA LYS A 246 11.74 -14.18 -2.19
C LYS A 246 11.28 -13.12 -1.19
N ALA A 247 10.33 -12.26 -1.58
CA ALA A 247 9.68 -11.27 -0.71
C ALA A 247 9.14 -11.91 0.58
N GLY A 248 8.40 -13.02 0.44
CA GLY A 248 7.89 -13.77 1.59
C GLY A 248 9.01 -14.37 2.46
N ILE A 249 10.18 -14.67 1.90
CA ILE A 249 11.36 -15.08 2.67
C ILE A 249 11.97 -13.89 3.41
N THR A 250 12.07 -12.74 2.76
CA THR A 250 12.55 -11.46 3.32
C THR A 250 11.72 -11.10 4.53
N GLU A 251 10.39 -11.10 4.40
CA GLU A 251 9.43 -10.81 5.48
C GLU A 251 9.62 -11.74 6.70
N LEU A 252 9.88 -13.04 6.49
CA LEU A 252 10.10 -13.98 7.57
C LEU A 252 11.50 -13.89 8.21
N ARG A 253 12.47 -13.28 7.53
CA ARG A 253 13.88 -13.19 7.96
C ARG A 253 14.30 -11.77 8.36
N GLY A 254 13.52 -10.76 8.00
CA GLY A 254 13.77 -9.32 8.17
C GLY A 254 14.73 -8.73 7.14
N THR A 255 15.36 -9.54 6.29
CA THR A 255 16.34 -9.09 5.28
C THR A 255 16.67 -10.23 4.31
N ASP A 256 17.13 -9.86 3.12
CA ASP A 256 17.72 -10.76 2.13
C ASP A 256 19.18 -11.08 2.37
N SER A 257 19.82 -10.37 3.31
CA SER A 257 21.17 -10.69 3.77
C SER A 257 21.29 -12.17 4.18
N PRO A 258 22.49 -12.80 4.03
CA PRO A 258 22.74 -14.15 4.52
C PRO A 258 22.38 -14.32 6.01
N ILE A 259 22.47 -13.25 6.80
CA ILE A 259 22.12 -13.23 8.22
C ILE A 259 20.74 -12.59 8.39
N ALA A 260 19.74 -13.43 8.71
CA ALA A 260 18.39 -12.98 9.08
C ALA A 260 18.48 -11.97 10.24
N SER A 261 18.03 -10.74 10.00
CA SER A 261 18.14 -9.59 10.90
C SER A 261 17.33 -8.41 10.35
N ALA A 262 16.95 -7.45 11.20
CA ALA A 262 16.48 -6.14 10.80
C ALA A 262 17.15 -5.09 11.71
N PRO A 263 17.54 -3.91 11.19
CA PRO A 263 18.01 -2.83 12.03
C PRO A 263 16.88 -2.27 12.88
N ILE A 264 17.24 -1.62 13.99
CA ILE A 264 16.27 -0.92 14.83
C ILE A 264 16.21 0.52 14.35
N TYR A 265 15.07 0.89 13.77
CA TYR A 265 14.82 2.24 13.28
C TYR A 265 14.44 3.18 14.43
N ARG A 266 13.46 2.85 15.27
CA ARG A 266 12.96 3.80 16.28
C ARG A 266 13.77 3.80 17.59
N PHE A 267 13.97 4.99 18.18
CA PHE A 267 14.51 5.09 19.54
C PHE A 267 13.62 4.36 20.55
N ILE A 268 14.23 3.52 21.38
CA ILE A 268 13.50 2.59 22.25
C ILE A 268 13.09 3.28 23.55
N ARG A 269 13.97 4.14 24.09
CA ARG A 269 13.73 4.83 25.37
C ARG A 269 13.63 6.33 25.22
N THR A 270 14.29 6.89 24.21
CA THR A 270 14.31 8.33 24.01
C THR A 270 12.95 8.80 23.51
N VAL A 271 12.36 9.76 24.21
CA VAL A 271 11.09 10.37 23.81
C VAL A 271 11.39 11.52 22.87
N LEU A 272 10.62 11.61 21.79
CA LEU A 272 10.56 12.79 20.94
C LEU A 272 10.34 14.03 21.82
N PRO A 273 11.25 15.02 21.80
CA PRO A 273 11.03 16.27 22.49
C PRO A 273 9.69 16.87 22.03
N ALA A 274 8.85 17.28 22.97
CA ALA A 274 7.64 18.01 22.62
C ALA A 274 8.06 19.29 21.89
N SER A 275 7.45 19.60 20.75
CA SER A 275 7.60 20.92 20.16
C SER A 275 7.05 21.94 21.17
N ASP A 276 7.86 22.93 21.53
CA ASP A 276 7.43 23.98 22.47
C ASP A 276 6.30 24.85 21.86
N GLU A 277 6.06 24.73 20.54
CA GLU A 277 5.04 25.45 19.77
C GLU A 277 4.41 24.49 18.71
N PRO A 278 3.07 24.33 18.66
CA PRO A 278 2.36 23.57 17.60
C PRO A 278 2.56 24.11 16.17
N SER A 279 3.21 25.26 16.02
CA SER A 279 3.45 25.97 14.76
C SER A 279 4.87 25.79 14.22
N GLN A 280 5.57 24.71 14.58
CA GLN A 280 6.93 24.43 14.13
C GLN A 280 7.01 23.11 13.38
N ILE A 281 7.77 23.12 12.29
CA ILE A 281 8.13 21.93 11.53
C ILE A 281 9.07 21.08 12.40
N PRO A 282 8.84 19.77 12.54
CA PRO A 282 9.74 18.89 13.27
C PRO A 282 11.17 18.96 12.73
N ASN A 283 12.14 19.26 13.59
CA ASN A 283 13.58 19.19 13.25
C ASN A 283 14.09 17.74 13.22
N ILE A 284 13.28 16.81 12.72
CA ILE A 284 13.59 15.37 12.64
C ILE A 284 13.72 14.89 11.20
N LEU A 285 13.22 15.68 10.25
CA LEU A 285 13.16 15.38 8.83
C LEU A 285 14.26 16.12 8.08
N THR A 286 14.83 15.49 7.07
CA THR A 286 15.64 16.13 6.03
C THR A 286 15.55 15.30 4.76
N PHE A 287 15.47 15.92 3.59
CA PHE A 287 15.50 15.18 2.33
C PHE A 287 16.88 15.26 1.70
N THR A 288 17.47 14.09 1.41
CA THR A 288 18.83 13.96 0.87
C THR A 288 18.78 13.42 -0.56
N THR A 289 19.47 14.07 -1.50
CA THR A 289 19.57 13.57 -2.87
C THR A 289 20.38 12.28 -2.93
N VAL A 290 19.76 11.20 -3.43
CA VAL A 290 20.37 9.87 -3.57
C VAL A 290 20.36 9.34 -5.01
N THR A 291 19.92 10.13 -5.99
CA THR A 291 19.82 9.75 -7.42
C THR A 291 21.04 9.02 -8.00
N GLU A 292 22.26 9.44 -7.64
CA GLU A 292 23.49 8.77 -8.11
C GLU A 292 23.74 7.46 -7.37
N ALA A 293 23.57 7.46 -6.05
CA ALA A 293 23.77 6.29 -5.20
C ALA A 293 22.75 5.18 -5.51
N SER A 294 21.53 5.54 -5.90
CA SER A 294 20.45 4.61 -6.25
C SER A 294 20.51 4.09 -7.69
N GLY A 295 21.48 4.51 -8.51
CA GLY A 295 21.66 4.00 -9.88
C GLY A 295 20.84 4.70 -10.97
N LEU A 296 20.03 5.72 -10.63
CA LEU A 296 19.16 6.42 -11.58
C LEU A 296 19.89 7.43 -12.48
N SER A 297 21.16 7.72 -12.22
CA SER A 297 21.98 8.66 -13.02
C SER A 297 22.37 8.12 -14.42
N ILE A 298 21.96 6.91 -14.80
CA ILE A 298 22.17 6.35 -16.13
C ILE A 298 21.31 7.03 -17.22
N ILE A 299 20.21 7.67 -16.82
CA ILE A 299 19.32 8.40 -17.73
C ILE A 299 20.09 9.64 -18.23
N PRO A 300 20.45 9.71 -19.52
CA PRO A 300 21.23 10.83 -20.02
C PRO A 300 20.38 12.10 -19.94
N PRO A 301 20.95 13.23 -19.46
CA PRO A 301 20.25 14.50 -19.51
C PRO A 301 19.96 14.84 -20.98
N GLY A 302 18.81 15.44 -21.25
CA GLY A 302 18.44 15.80 -22.60
C GLY A 302 19.35 16.89 -23.18
N ASP A 303 19.63 16.82 -24.48
CA ASP A 303 20.40 17.80 -25.25
C ASP A 303 19.67 19.17 -25.28
N SER A 304 19.79 19.96 -24.22
CA SER A 304 19.24 21.31 -24.13
C SER A 304 20.35 22.33 -23.85
N SER A 305 21.01 22.79 -24.91
CA SER A 305 21.84 24.00 -24.89
C SER A 305 21.00 25.30 -24.88
N ASP A 306 19.68 25.18 -25.01
CA ASP A 306 18.70 26.27 -24.97
C ASP A 306 17.70 26.05 -23.83
N HIS A 307 17.41 27.10 -23.06
CA HIS A 307 16.43 27.14 -21.95
C HIS A 307 14.95 26.99 -22.40
N ASN A 308 14.68 26.34 -23.54
CA ASN A 308 13.33 26.14 -24.06
C ASN A 308 12.80 24.77 -23.59
N ASP A 309 11.88 24.82 -22.61
CA ASP A 309 11.22 23.70 -21.90
C ASP A 309 10.51 22.66 -22.80
N ASN A 310 10.47 22.83 -24.12
CA ASN A 310 9.69 21.99 -25.06
C ASN A 310 10.52 20.97 -25.86
N ASN A 311 11.86 21.00 -25.77
CA ASN A 311 12.72 20.15 -26.62
C ASN A 311 12.96 18.75 -26.04
N VAL A 312 12.77 18.57 -24.74
CA VAL A 312 12.96 17.30 -24.03
C VAL A 312 11.73 17.06 -23.17
N SER A 313 11.19 15.85 -23.22
CA SER A 313 10.08 15.41 -22.37
C SER A 313 10.54 14.20 -21.59
N ILE A 314 10.20 14.16 -20.31
CA ILE A 314 10.38 12.99 -19.44
C ILE A 314 9.08 12.78 -18.67
N ILE A 315 8.66 11.52 -18.57
CA ILE A 315 7.56 11.08 -17.72
C ILE A 315 8.02 9.84 -16.96
N PHE A 316 7.44 9.58 -15.80
CA PHE A 316 7.68 8.35 -15.05
C PHE A 316 6.41 7.85 -14.36
N THR A 317 6.43 6.61 -13.87
CA THR A 317 5.41 6.07 -12.97
C THR A 317 6.06 5.01 -12.08
N LEU A 318 5.58 4.92 -10.84
CA LEU A 318 5.99 3.92 -9.87
C LEU A 318 5.02 2.73 -9.86
N GLY A 319 5.51 1.56 -9.47
CA GLY A 319 4.67 0.39 -9.21
C GLY A 319 5.48 -0.90 -9.14
N ASP A 320 5.24 -1.70 -8.10
CA ASP A 320 5.78 -3.06 -7.88
C ASP A 320 5.31 -4.03 -8.99
N TYR A 321 5.97 -4.00 -10.16
CA TYR A 321 5.49 -4.73 -11.33
C TYR A 321 5.85 -6.21 -11.25
N ASP A 322 6.88 -6.58 -10.50
CA ASP A 322 7.30 -7.96 -10.36
C ASP A 322 6.77 -8.64 -9.09
N ALA A 323 6.08 -7.91 -8.21
CA ALA A 323 5.48 -8.39 -6.97
C ALA A 323 6.49 -8.88 -5.91
N ASP A 324 7.68 -8.28 -5.86
CA ASP A 324 8.68 -8.53 -4.82
C ASP A 324 8.54 -7.63 -3.58
N GLY A 325 7.65 -6.64 -3.65
CA GLY A 325 7.28 -5.79 -2.54
C GLY A 325 8.04 -4.46 -2.44
N ASP A 326 8.99 -4.19 -3.33
CA ASP A 326 9.58 -2.86 -3.47
C ASP A 326 8.99 -2.09 -4.66
N GLN A 327 9.18 -0.76 -4.69
CA GLN A 327 8.64 0.07 -5.76
C GLN A 327 9.62 0.17 -6.91
N ASP A 328 9.20 -0.30 -8.08
CA ASP A 328 9.93 -0.15 -9.33
C ASP A 328 9.60 1.17 -10.04
N LEU A 329 10.35 1.48 -11.09
CA LEU A 329 10.23 2.74 -11.82
C LEU A 329 10.23 2.54 -13.34
N PHE A 330 9.17 2.97 -14.02
CA PHE A 330 9.18 3.17 -15.47
C PHE A 330 9.52 4.62 -15.80
N VAL A 331 10.39 4.85 -16.79
CA VAL A 331 10.71 6.19 -17.30
C VAL A 331 10.66 6.21 -18.81
N SER A 332 10.01 7.22 -19.40
CA SER A 332 10.08 7.49 -20.83
C SER A 332 10.63 8.88 -21.10
N THR A 333 11.60 8.95 -22.01
CA THR A 333 12.23 10.19 -22.46
C THR A 333 11.97 10.41 -23.95
N TRP A 334 11.79 11.66 -24.35
CA TRP A 334 11.65 12.03 -25.76
C TRP A 334 12.43 13.29 -26.06
N SER A 335 13.15 13.29 -27.18
CA SER A 335 13.89 14.45 -27.69
C SER A 335 13.30 14.92 -29.01
N ALA A 336 12.86 16.18 -29.04
CA ALA A 336 12.36 16.84 -30.25
C ALA A 336 13.46 17.01 -31.31
N ASN A 337 14.71 17.20 -30.87
CA ASN A 337 15.85 17.46 -31.76
C ASN A 337 16.21 16.25 -32.61
N THR A 338 16.19 15.06 -32.00
CA THR A 338 16.49 13.79 -32.67
C THR A 338 15.23 13.05 -33.12
N ASN A 339 14.05 13.49 -32.64
CA ASN A 339 12.77 12.81 -32.79
C ASN A 339 12.85 11.33 -32.36
N THR A 340 13.49 11.08 -31.22
CA THR A 340 13.70 9.74 -30.65
C THR A 340 13.06 9.64 -29.28
N SER A 341 12.42 8.51 -29.01
CA SER A 341 11.97 8.07 -27.68
C SER A 341 12.94 7.04 -27.10
N CYS A 342 13.11 7.03 -25.78
CA CYS A 342 13.82 6.00 -25.05
C CYS A 342 13.04 5.66 -23.78
N GLN A 343 12.71 4.38 -23.62
CA GLN A 343 12.06 3.83 -22.45
C GLN A 343 13.06 3.10 -21.56
N TYR A 344 12.87 3.24 -20.26
CA TYR A 344 13.59 2.56 -19.19
C TYR A 344 12.57 1.90 -18.27
N LEU A 345 12.91 0.72 -17.75
CA LEU A 345 12.15 0.02 -16.74
C LEU A 345 13.18 -0.43 -15.72
N PHE A 346 13.18 0.22 -14.57
CA PHE A 346 14.11 -0.07 -13.50
C PHE A 346 13.46 -1.05 -12.53
N THR A 347 14.11 -2.18 -12.32
CA THR A 347 13.83 -3.02 -11.16
C THR A 347 14.51 -2.37 -9.96
N ASN A 348 13.81 -2.27 -8.84
CA ASN A 348 14.42 -1.90 -7.57
C ASN A 348 14.89 -3.18 -6.85
N ASP A 349 15.93 -3.04 -6.04
CA ASP A 349 16.39 -4.10 -5.14
C ASP A 349 16.89 -3.39 -3.88
N HIS A 350 15.94 -3.12 -2.98
CA HIS A 350 16.21 -2.47 -1.69
C HIS A 350 16.96 -1.13 -1.81
N GLY A 351 16.50 -0.28 -2.73
CA GLY A 351 17.01 1.08 -2.93
C GLY A 351 17.99 1.24 -4.09
N VAL A 352 18.31 0.16 -4.81
CA VAL A 352 19.21 0.18 -5.97
C VAL A 352 18.47 -0.17 -7.26
N PHE A 353 18.35 0.81 -8.15
CA PHE A 353 17.65 0.66 -9.42
C PHE A 353 18.56 0.11 -10.52
N SER A 354 18.06 -0.88 -11.26
CA SER A 354 18.74 -1.47 -12.44
C SER A 354 17.82 -1.50 -13.67
N ASP A 355 18.25 -0.88 -14.78
CA ASP A 355 17.46 -0.86 -16.03
C ASP A 355 17.41 -2.22 -16.72
N ILE A 356 16.19 -2.65 -17.05
CA ILE A 356 15.87 -3.89 -17.75
C ILE A 356 14.96 -3.68 -18.99
N ALA A 357 14.66 -2.44 -19.42
CA ALA A 357 13.65 -2.18 -20.46
C ALA A 357 13.83 -3.00 -21.76
N THR A 358 15.07 -3.08 -22.26
CA THR A 358 15.34 -3.84 -23.49
C THR A 358 15.09 -5.34 -23.30
N ALA A 359 15.37 -5.87 -22.10
CA ALA A 359 15.13 -7.26 -21.78
C ALA A 359 13.64 -7.55 -21.51
N SER A 360 12.90 -6.56 -20.99
CA SER A 360 11.48 -6.68 -20.65
C SER A 360 10.56 -6.61 -21.87
N GLY A 361 11.03 -6.06 -23.01
CA GLY A 361 10.26 -6.01 -24.26
C GLY A 361 9.46 -4.72 -24.46
N ILE A 362 9.66 -3.72 -23.61
CA ILE A 362 9.05 -2.39 -23.75
C ILE A 362 9.88 -1.58 -24.74
N THR A 363 9.36 -1.42 -25.95
CA THR A 363 9.98 -0.57 -26.97
C THR A 363 8.93 -0.06 -27.96
N HIS A 364 8.95 1.25 -28.20
CA HIS A 364 8.07 1.90 -29.17
C HIS A 364 8.59 3.28 -29.56
N SER A 365 8.00 3.85 -30.60
CA SER A 365 8.35 5.16 -31.13
C SER A 365 7.39 6.26 -30.66
N ALA A 366 7.74 7.50 -31.00
CA ALA A 366 6.98 8.72 -30.72
C ALA A 366 6.95 9.09 -29.22
N ARG A 367 6.41 10.27 -28.94
CA ARG A 367 6.41 10.87 -27.60
C ARG A 367 5.31 10.24 -26.75
N ASP A 368 5.70 9.72 -25.59
CA ASP A 368 4.78 9.37 -24.51
C ASP A 368 4.38 10.64 -23.73
N LEU A 369 3.10 10.72 -23.34
CA LEU A 369 2.52 11.88 -22.68
C LEU A 369 2.13 11.58 -21.23
N PHE A 370 1.73 10.35 -20.93
CA PHE A 370 1.34 9.86 -19.60
C PHE A 370 1.64 8.36 -19.51
N ALA A 371 1.91 7.88 -18.29
CA ALA A 371 2.16 6.49 -17.98
C ALA A 371 1.52 6.14 -16.64
N LEU A 372 1.00 4.92 -16.50
CA LEU A 372 0.51 4.39 -15.23
C LEU A 372 0.63 2.86 -15.21
N PHE A 373 0.82 2.28 -14.02
CA PHE A 373 0.72 0.83 -13.79
C PHE A 373 -0.67 0.44 -13.27
N ALA A 374 -1.27 -0.60 -13.83
CA ALA A 374 -2.55 -1.16 -13.37
C ALA A 374 -2.68 -2.65 -13.75
N ASP A 375 -3.36 -3.45 -12.94
CA ASP A 375 -3.68 -4.85 -13.25
C ASP A 375 -5.01 -4.92 -14.02
N TYR A 376 -4.96 -4.71 -15.34
CA TYR A 376 -6.19 -4.56 -16.14
C TYR A 376 -6.90 -5.89 -16.38
N ASP A 377 -6.18 -7.03 -16.29
CA ASP A 377 -6.76 -8.36 -16.50
C ASP A 377 -6.86 -9.23 -15.23
N ASN A 378 -6.72 -8.57 -14.07
CA ASN A 378 -6.98 -9.13 -12.75
C ASN A 378 -6.10 -10.37 -12.47
N ASP A 379 -4.89 -10.38 -13.01
CA ASP A 379 -3.95 -11.47 -12.91
C ASP A 379 -2.98 -11.35 -11.72
N GLY A 380 -2.99 -10.19 -11.05
CA GLY A 380 -2.18 -9.87 -9.88
C GLY A 380 -0.78 -9.38 -10.19
N TYR A 381 -0.47 -9.10 -11.46
CA TYR A 381 0.73 -8.39 -11.88
C TYR A 381 0.35 -7.04 -12.49
N LEU A 382 1.14 -6.01 -12.23
CA LEU A 382 0.87 -4.69 -12.81
C LEU A 382 1.27 -4.68 -14.29
N ASP A 383 0.35 -4.22 -15.13
CA ASP A 383 0.54 -3.95 -16.55
C ASP A 383 0.84 -2.46 -16.77
N LEU A 384 1.49 -2.12 -17.89
CA LEU A 384 1.88 -0.74 -18.18
C LEU A 384 0.99 -0.14 -19.27
N PHE A 385 0.25 0.92 -18.94
CA PHE A 385 -0.49 1.73 -19.89
C PHE A 385 0.21 3.05 -20.18
N LEU A 386 0.25 3.44 -21.45
CA LEU A 386 0.88 4.66 -21.93
C LEU A 386 -0.04 5.40 -22.89
N THR A 387 -0.12 6.71 -22.74
CA THR A 387 -0.64 7.57 -23.80
C THR A 387 0.51 8.03 -24.69
N ASN A 388 0.34 7.94 -26.00
CA ASN A 388 1.40 8.20 -26.95
C ASN A 388 0.86 8.96 -28.17
N THR A 389 1.67 9.89 -28.67
CA THR A 389 1.34 10.75 -29.82
C THR A 389 1.08 10.00 -31.13
N ASN A 390 1.38 8.71 -31.20
CA ASN A 390 1.10 7.80 -32.31
C ASN A 390 0.17 6.64 -31.90
N GLY A 391 -0.71 6.89 -30.92
CA GLY A 391 -1.70 5.95 -30.42
C GLY A 391 -1.26 5.28 -29.11
N ASN A 392 -2.19 5.19 -28.16
CA ASN A 392 -1.99 4.63 -26.82
C ASN A 392 -1.44 3.21 -26.86
N LYS A 393 -0.79 2.76 -25.78
CA LYS A 393 -0.15 1.44 -25.69
C LYS A 393 -0.53 0.79 -24.37
N LEU A 394 -0.88 -0.49 -24.42
CA LEU A 394 -1.10 -1.32 -23.24
C LEU A 394 -0.16 -2.53 -23.31
N TYR A 395 0.72 -2.65 -22.34
CA TYR A 395 1.69 -3.73 -22.22
C TYR A 395 1.28 -4.68 -21.11
N LYS A 396 0.89 -5.90 -21.47
CA LYS A 396 0.58 -6.94 -20.50
C LYS A 396 1.87 -7.52 -19.90
N ASN A 397 1.97 -7.55 -18.59
CA ASN A 397 3.01 -8.21 -17.84
C ASN A 397 2.75 -9.72 -17.77
N SER A 398 3.80 -10.51 -17.96
CA SER A 398 3.72 -11.97 -17.88
C SER A 398 3.90 -12.52 -16.46
N GLY A 399 4.21 -11.67 -15.48
CA GLY A 399 4.58 -12.03 -14.12
C GLY A 399 6.02 -12.53 -13.97
N ALA A 400 6.81 -12.46 -15.04
CA ALA A 400 8.24 -12.84 -15.07
C ALA A 400 9.15 -11.67 -15.48
N GLY A 401 8.70 -10.43 -15.27
CA GLY A 401 9.42 -9.22 -15.68
C GLY A 401 9.53 -9.02 -17.19
N SER A 402 8.62 -9.64 -17.96
CA SER A 402 8.53 -9.41 -19.40
C SER A 402 7.13 -8.96 -19.80
N PHE A 403 7.09 -7.99 -20.70
CA PHE A 403 5.92 -7.24 -21.14
C PHE A 403 5.64 -7.50 -22.62
N HIS A 404 4.37 -7.58 -22.98
CA HIS A 404 3.91 -7.80 -24.34
C HIS A 404 2.86 -6.79 -24.72
N LEU A 405 3.06 -6.11 -25.85
CA LEU A 405 2.08 -5.15 -26.35
C LEU A 405 0.78 -5.86 -26.72
N VAL A 406 -0.33 -5.42 -26.12
CA VAL A 406 -1.67 -5.92 -26.40
C VAL A 406 -2.26 -5.11 -27.57
N SER A 407 -2.61 -5.79 -28.67
CA SER A 407 -3.27 -5.17 -29.81
C SER A 407 -4.77 -5.00 -29.54
N THR A 408 -5.16 -3.91 -28.86
CA THR A 408 -6.57 -3.62 -28.58
C THR A 408 -7.15 -2.58 -29.55
N ALA A 409 -8.48 -2.43 -29.58
CA ALA A 409 -9.14 -1.36 -30.37
C ALA A 409 -8.71 0.06 -29.94
N MET A 410 -8.08 0.22 -28.76
CA MET A 410 -7.53 1.48 -28.25
C MET A 410 -6.36 2.01 -29.11
N ASP A 411 -5.63 1.13 -29.80
CA ASP A 411 -4.51 1.51 -30.70
C ASP A 411 -4.98 2.35 -31.90
N SER A 412 -6.28 2.33 -32.23
CA SER A 412 -6.80 2.81 -33.53
C SER A 412 -7.26 4.26 -33.58
N ARG A 413 -7.44 4.95 -32.43
CA ARG A 413 -7.81 6.38 -32.40
C ARG A 413 -6.58 7.26 -32.17
N ILE A 414 -5.90 7.60 -33.27
CA ILE A 414 -4.72 8.49 -33.32
C ILE A 414 -5.13 9.99 -33.32
N ASP A 415 -6.43 10.28 -33.30
CA ASP A 415 -6.95 11.63 -33.56
C ASP A 415 -6.87 12.59 -32.35
N PHE A 416 -6.46 12.11 -31.18
CA PHE A 416 -6.43 12.89 -29.93
C PHE A 416 -5.12 12.73 -29.16
N ASN A 417 -4.58 13.81 -28.61
CA ASN A 417 -3.54 13.70 -27.59
C ASN A 417 -4.21 13.46 -26.24
N SER A 418 -3.71 12.49 -25.49
CA SER A 418 -4.25 12.15 -24.17
C SER A 418 -3.31 12.66 -23.07
N ALA A 419 -3.86 13.38 -22.09
CA ALA A 419 -3.09 14.08 -21.07
C ALA A 419 -2.96 13.29 -19.75
N ALA A 420 -3.98 12.52 -19.41
CA ALA A 420 -4.04 11.70 -18.20
C ALA A 420 -4.99 10.50 -18.42
N ALA A 421 -4.87 9.47 -17.60
CA ALA A 421 -5.76 8.33 -17.60
C ALA A 421 -5.86 7.70 -16.20
N VAL A 422 -6.97 7.02 -15.91
CA VAL A 422 -7.17 6.28 -14.66
C VAL A 422 -7.79 4.92 -14.94
N PHE A 423 -7.37 3.91 -14.18
CA PHE A 423 -8.04 2.61 -14.12
C PHE A 423 -8.84 2.50 -12.83
N ALA A 424 -10.14 2.25 -12.93
CA ALA A 424 -11.03 2.07 -11.79
C ALA A 424 -12.21 1.19 -12.19
N ASP A 425 -12.82 0.51 -11.22
CA ASP A 425 -14.06 -0.26 -11.41
C ASP A 425 -15.25 0.72 -11.45
N LEU A 426 -15.52 1.29 -12.63
CA LEU A 426 -16.43 2.43 -12.79
C LEU A 426 -17.89 2.03 -12.95
N ASP A 427 -18.16 0.77 -13.28
CA ASP A 427 -19.51 0.21 -13.29
C ASP A 427 -19.79 -0.82 -12.20
N LEU A 428 -18.81 -1.07 -11.31
CA LEU A 428 -18.89 -1.89 -10.10
C LEU A 428 -19.13 -3.37 -10.38
N GLU A 429 -18.54 -3.89 -11.47
CA GLU A 429 -18.60 -5.30 -11.83
C GLU A 429 -17.32 -6.09 -11.49
N GLY A 430 -16.27 -5.40 -11.03
CA GLY A 430 -15.09 -5.97 -10.40
C GLY A 430 -13.83 -6.04 -11.27
N ASP A 431 -13.92 -5.65 -12.55
CA ASP A 431 -12.77 -5.37 -13.42
C ASP A 431 -12.52 -3.87 -13.58
N LEU A 432 -11.29 -3.52 -13.97
CA LEU A 432 -10.89 -2.13 -14.09
C LEU A 432 -11.23 -1.60 -15.50
N ASP A 433 -12.06 -0.57 -15.54
CA ASP A 433 -12.33 0.26 -16.70
C ASP A 433 -11.25 1.33 -16.88
N LEU A 434 -11.11 1.83 -18.11
CA LEU A 434 -10.13 2.87 -18.43
C LEU A 434 -10.80 4.17 -18.85
N PHE A 435 -10.61 5.23 -18.07
CA PHE A 435 -10.98 6.59 -18.46
C PHE A 435 -9.76 7.36 -18.95
N ILE A 436 -9.87 8.05 -20.09
CA ILE A 436 -8.78 8.81 -20.71
C ILE A 436 -9.22 10.26 -20.94
N ALA A 437 -8.46 11.20 -20.36
CA ALA A 437 -8.58 12.62 -20.62
C ALA A 437 -7.86 12.97 -21.92
N THR A 438 -8.58 13.63 -22.84
CA THR A 438 -8.02 14.00 -24.14
C THR A 438 -8.06 15.50 -24.37
N ASP A 439 -7.35 15.95 -25.41
CA ASP A 439 -7.41 17.33 -25.90
C ASP A 439 -8.72 17.67 -26.64
N SER A 440 -9.69 16.75 -26.69
CA SER A 440 -11.02 16.99 -27.28
C SER A 440 -12.14 16.26 -26.52
N GLU A 441 -12.50 15.04 -26.93
CA GLU A 441 -13.57 14.25 -26.30
C GLU A 441 -12.94 13.19 -25.41
N ASN A 442 -13.32 13.17 -24.14
CA ASN A 442 -12.84 12.15 -23.21
C ASN A 442 -13.39 10.77 -23.62
N GLN A 443 -12.66 9.73 -23.25
CA GLN A 443 -13.00 8.36 -23.59
C GLN A 443 -13.17 7.56 -22.32
N LEU A 444 -14.21 6.72 -22.27
CA LEU A 444 -14.38 5.70 -21.24
C LEU A 444 -14.45 4.35 -21.93
N TYR A 445 -13.54 3.46 -21.57
CA TYR A 445 -13.46 2.11 -22.08
C TYR A 445 -13.88 1.13 -21.00
N ARG A 446 -15.05 0.52 -21.19
CA ARG A 446 -15.49 -0.63 -20.39
C ARG A 446 -14.60 -1.81 -20.67
N ASN A 447 -14.09 -2.46 -19.63
CA ASN A 447 -13.41 -3.74 -19.74
C ASN A 447 -14.43 -4.85 -19.93
N ASN A 448 -14.23 -5.73 -20.91
CA ASN A 448 -15.17 -6.84 -21.17
C ASN A 448 -14.76 -8.12 -20.43
N SER A 449 -13.79 -8.05 -19.51
CA SER A 449 -13.21 -9.19 -18.78
C SER A 449 -12.64 -10.33 -19.65
N ASP A 450 -12.40 -10.07 -20.95
CA ASP A 450 -11.87 -11.04 -21.92
C ASP A 450 -10.60 -10.53 -22.62
N GLY A 451 -9.99 -9.46 -22.08
CA GLY A 451 -8.83 -8.77 -22.66
C GLY A 451 -9.20 -7.79 -23.77
N THR A 452 -10.49 -7.53 -24.00
CA THR A 452 -10.98 -6.49 -24.93
C THR A 452 -11.70 -5.37 -24.18
N PHE A 453 -11.78 -4.21 -24.83
CA PHE A 453 -12.45 -3.02 -24.30
C PHE A 453 -13.50 -2.47 -25.25
N THR A 454 -14.57 -1.91 -24.69
CA THR A 454 -15.65 -1.24 -25.42
C THR A 454 -15.68 0.25 -25.06
N GLU A 455 -15.53 1.13 -26.04
CA GLU A 455 -15.62 2.58 -25.79
C GLU A 455 -17.10 3.00 -25.63
N ILE A 456 -17.44 3.55 -24.47
CA ILE A 456 -18.80 3.90 -24.05
C ILE A 456 -18.92 5.35 -23.56
N GLY A 457 -17.91 6.21 -23.75
CA GLY A 457 -17.86 7.55 -23.14
C GLY A 457 -19.07 8.43 -23.45
N GLN A 458 -19.63 8.33 -24.66
CA GLN A 458 -20.83 9.07 -25.05
C GLN A 458 -22.09 8.52 -24.37
N GLU A 459 -22.21 7.18 -24.27
CA GLU A 459 -23.34 6.52 -23.60
C GLU A 459 -23.31 6.75 -22.09
N ALA A 460 -22.11 6.68 -21.51
CA ALA A 460 -21.83 6.92 -20.10
C ALA A 460 -22.03 8.38 -19.69
N GLY A 461 -22.05 9.32 -20.63
CA GLY A 461 -22.24 10.75 -20.36
C GLY A 461 -20.97 11.52 -19.98
N VAL A 462 -19.79 10.93 -20.19
CA VAL A 462 -18.50 11.46 -19.72
C VAL A 462 -17.58 11.99 -20.82
N SER A 463 -17.89 11.77 -22.11
CA SER A 463 -17.08 12.31 -23.21
C SER A 463 -16.95 13.84 -23.18
N GLY A 464 -17.91 14.53 -22.56
CA GLY A 464 -17.90 15.97 -22.39
C GLY A 464 -18.07 16.74 -23.70
N THR A 465 -17.60 17.99 -23.70
CA THR A 465 -17.50 18.85 -24.90
C THR A 465 -16.04 18.89 -25.36
N SER A 466 -15.75 19.37 -26.58
CA SER A 466 -14.41 19.52 -27.18
C SER A 466 -13.46 20.53 -26.47
N VAL A 467 -13.44 20.55 -25.14
CA VAL A 467 -12.54 21.34 -24.30
C VAL A 467 -11.45 20.39 -23.81
N PRO A 468 -10.17 20.72 -24.00
CA PRO A 468 -9.07 19.87 -23.54
C PRO A 468 -9.14 19.59 -22.04
N SER A 469 -9.13 18.31 -21.68
CA SER A 469 -8.94 17.83 -20.32
C SER A 469 -7.44 17.68 -20.04
N ARG A 470 -7.01 18.05 -18.84
CA ARG A 470 -5.59 18.04 -18.43
C ARG A 470 -5.26 16.94 -17.45
N ASP A 471 -6.17 16.67 -16.53
CA ASP A 471 -5.93 15.77 -15.41
C ASP A 471 -7.25 15.21 -14.88
N ILE A 472 -7.18 14.08 -14.18
CA ILE A 472 -8.33 13.31 -13.68
C ILE A 472 -7.97 12.69 -12.33
N VAL A 473 -8.90 12.74 -11.40
CA VAL A 473 -8.87 11.93 -10.17
C VAL A 473 -10.21 11.22 -10.00
N PHE A 474 -10.19 10.11 -9.27
CA PHE A 474 -11.39 9.37 -8.89
C PHE A 474 -11.46 9.19 -7.38
N GLY A 475 -12.67 8.96 -6.88
CA GLY A 475 -12.93 8.73 -5.47
C GLY A 475 -14.42 8.87 -5.19
N ASP A 476 -14.88 8.38 -4.06
CA ASP A 476 -16.26 8.55 -3.62
C ASP A 476 -16.34 9.85 -2.80
N PHE A 477 -16.70 10.95 -3.48
CA PHE A 477 -16.63 12.30 -2.92
C PHE A 477 -17.90 12.68 -2.15
N ASP A 478 -18.99 11.92 -2.27
CA ASP A 478 -20.24 12.14 -1.54
C ASP A 478 -20.59 11.04 -0.52
N ASP A 479 -19.69 10.07 -0.33
CA ASP A 479 -19.77 8.94 0.62
C ASP A 479 -21.01 8.05 0.36
N ASP A 480 -21.42 7.93 -0.91
CA ASP A 480 -22.55 7.10 -1.34
C ASP A 480 -22.12 5.66 -1.72
N GLY A 481 -20.81 5.44 -1.80
CA GLY A 481 -20.18 4.15 -2.06
C GLY A 481 -19.83 3.87 -3.52
N ASP A 482 -20.11 4.81 -4.43
CA ASP A 482 -19.82 4.70 -5.85
C ASP A 482 -18.61 5.61 -6.21
N ILE A 483 -17.73 5.15 -7.12
CA ILE A 483 -16.53 5.92 -7.47
C ILE A 483 -16.86 6.99 -8.50
N ASP A 484 -16.74 8.25 -8.10
CA ASP A 484 -16.93 9.43 -8.93
C ASP A 484 -15.67 9.81 -9.73
N LEU A 485 -15.83 10.70 -10.71
CA LEU A 485 -14.73 11.27 -11.48
C LEU A 485 -14.70 12.80 -11.37
N PHE A 486 -13.53 13.36 -11.08
CA PHE A 486 -13.28 14.79 -11.20
C PHE A 486 -12.25 15.06 -12.30
N VAL A 487 -12.66 15.82 -13.32
CA VAL A 487 -11.89 16.11 -14.52
C VAL A 487 -11.54 17.60 -14.59
N LEU A 488 -10.24 17.87 -14.70
CA LEU A 488 -9.67 19.20 -14.83
C LEU A 488 -9.62 19.64 -16.31
N ASN A 489 -10.21 20.79 -16.65
CA ASN A 489 -10.25 21.29 -18.03
C ASN A 489 -9.36 22.52 -18.23
N GLN A 490 -8.69 22.64 -19.38
CA GLN A 490 -7.72 23.71 -19.64
C GLN A 490 -8.35 25.11 -19.78
N ASP A 491 -9.46 25.22 -20.51
CA ASP A 491 -10.05 26.49 -20.94
C ASP A 491 -11.57 26.56 -20.65
N GLY A 492 -12.07 25.72 -19.75
CA GLY A 492 -13.48 25.61 -19.39
C GLY A 492 -13.66 25.24 -17.92
N SER A 493 -14.92 25.17 -17.46
CA SER A 493 -15.22 24.70 -16.10
C SER A 493 -14.75 23.26 -15.93
N ASN A 494 -14.12 22.95 -14.79
CA ASN A 494 -13.88 21.58 -14.34
C ASN A 494 -15.18 20.77 -14.34
N ARG A 495 -15.09 19.44 -14.35
CA ARG A 495 -16.27 18.57 -14.32
C ARG A 495 -16.19 17.60 -13.15
N TYR A 496 -17.22 17.59 -12.32
CA TYR A 496 -17.49 16.52 -11.37
C TYR A 496 -18.62 15.67 -11.94
N TYR A 497 -18.27 14.45 -12.33
CA TYR A 497 -19.18 13.38 -12.71
C TYR A 497 -19.50 12.48 -11.52
N ASP A 498 -20.73 12.57 -11.05
CA ASP A 498 -21.30 11.69 -10.03
C ASP A 498 -21.71 10.36 -10.69
N ASN A 499 -21.27 9.24 -10.10
CA ASN A 499 -21.44 7.90 -10.65
C ASN A 499 -22.81 7.32 -10.28
N LEU A 500 -23.67 7.14 -11.26
CA LEU A 500 -25.01 6.58 -11.09
C LEU A 500 -25.03 5.04 -11.15
N ARG A 501 -23.85 4.40 -11.08
CA ARG A 501 -23.57 2.97 -11.29
C ARG A 501 -23.77 2.52 -12.73
N GLN A 502 -23.38 1.26 -13.00
CA GLN A 502 -23.53 0.61 -14.32
C GLN A 502 -22.81 1.36 -15.46
N GLY A 503 -21.85 2.22 -15.12
CA GLY A 503 -21.08 3.02 -16.08
C GLY A 503 -21.81 4.26 -16.58
N TYR A 504 -22.86 4.74 -15.88
CA TYR A 504 -23.54 5.99 -16.22
C TYR A 504 -23.17 7.10 -15.24
N PHE A 505 -22.92 8.29 -15.76
CA PHE A 505 -22.49 9.44 -14.96
C PHE A 505 -23.35 10.67 -15.20
N ARG A 506 -23.35 11.56 -14.20
CA ARG A 506 -24.02 12.86 -14.27
C ARG A 506 -23.07 13.98 -13.88
N ASP A 507 -22.93 14.97 -14.76
CA ASP A 507 -22.21 16.21 -14.43
C ASP A 507 -23.03 17.03 -13.41
N ILE A 508 -22.52 17.14 -12.18
CA ILE A 508 -23.14 17.88 -11.08
C ILE A 508 -22.37 19.16 -10.69
N THR A 509 -21.32 19.51 -11.43
CA THR A 509 -20.31 20.55 -11.09
C THR A 509 -20.92 21.87 -10.60
N GLN A 510 -22.00 22.34 -11.24
CA GLN A 510 -22.59 23.65 -10.91
C GLN A 510 -23.13 23.74 -9.48
N ASN A 511 -23.38 22.61 -8.82
CA ASN A 511 -23.95 22.54 -7.48
C ASN A 511 -22.93 22.14 -6.39
N THR A 512 -21.69 21.85 -6.77
CA THR A 512 -20.69 21.28 -5.85
C THR A 512 -19.71 22.31 -5.29
N GLY A 513 -19.68 23.53 -5.83
CA GLY A 513 -18.71 24.56 -5.42
C GLY A 513 -17.34 24.44 -6.11
N LEU A 514 -17.15 23.45 -6.99
CA LEU A 514 -15.90 23.21 -7.74
C LEU A 514 -15.82 23.95 -9.08
N ALA A 515 -16.80 24.80 -9.39
CA ALA A 515 -16.77 25.63 -10.59
C ALA A 515 -15.68 26.72 -10.45
N THR A 516 -14.54 26.50 -11.11
CA THR A 516 -13.43 27.45 -11.14
C THR A 516 -13.28 28.10 -12.52
N ASN A 517 -12.62 29.26 -12.55
CA ASN A 517 -12.23 29.99 -13.78
C ASN A 517 -10.70 30.21 -13.82
N ASN A 518 -9.92 29.31 -13.23
CA ASN A 518 -8.45 29.40 -13.18
C ASN A 518 -7.81 28.82 -14.45
N THR A 519 -6.48 28.79 -14.52
CA THR A 519 -5.75 28.05 -15.57
C THR A 519 -5.15 26.81 -14.92
N PRO A 520 -5.94 25.74 -14.75
CA PRO A 520 -5.60 24.71 -13.80
C PRO A 520 -4.43 23.84 -14.29
N GLY A 521 -3.58 23.40 -13.35
CA GLY A 521 -2.37 22.61 -13.60
C GLY A 521 -2.62 21.11 -13.55
N SER A 522 -2.66 20.57 -12.34
CA SER A 522 -2.97 19.19 -11.94
C SER A 522 -3.77 19.18 -10.63
N LEU A 523 -4.18 17.98 -10.21
CA LEU A 523 -4.99 17.67 -9.04
C LEU A 523 -4.21 16.82 -8.03
N ALA A 524 -4.52 16.99 -6.75
CA ALA A 524 -4.16 16.03 -5.71
C ALA A 524 -5.38 15.79 -4.81
N THR A 525 -5.59 14.56 -4.36
CA THR A 525 -6.69 14.20 -3.45
C THR A 525 -6.16 13.55 -2.18
N GLY A 526 -6.87 13.72 -1.07
CA GLY A 526 -6.52 13.11 0.20
C GLY A 526 -7.31 13.68 1.37
N ASP A 527 -7.54 12.88 2.40
CA ASP A 527 -8.15 13.31 3.67
C ASP A 527 -7.11 14.06 4.54
N TYR A 528 -6.70 15.26 4.11
CA TYR A 528 -5.59 15.99 4.77
C TYR A 528 -5.93 16.43 6.20
N ASN A 529 -7.22 16.58 6.50
CA ASN A 529 -7.71 17.09 7.78
C ASN A 529 -8.20 15.95 8.71
N ASN A 530 -8.16 14.69 8.26
CA ASN A 530 -8.61 13.51 8.96
C ASN A 530 -10.10 13.55 9.38
N ASP A 531 -10.97 14.13 8.55
CA ASP A 531 -12.41 14.20 8.77
C ASP A 531 -13.20 13.06 8.12
N GLY A 532 -12.53 12.21 7.34
CA GLY A 532 -13.11 11.05 6.67
C GLY A 532 -13.72 11.33 5.29
N SER A 533 -13.54 12.55 4.77
CA SER A 533 -13.98 12.96 3.45
C SER A 533 -12.78 13.20 2.54
N LEU A 534 -12.89 12.85 1.26
CA LEU A 534 -11.80 13.07 0.31
C LEU A 534 -11.77 14.55 -0.12
N ASP A 535 -10.71 15.27 0.24
CA ASP A 535 -10.49 16.67 -0.14
C ASP A 535 -9.72 16.79 -1.46
N LEU A 536 -9.70 17.98 -2.06
CA LEU A 536 -9.12 18.21 -3.38
C LEU A 536 -8.23 19.46 -3.40
N PHE A 537 -6.98 19.33 -3.85
CA PHE A 537 -6.10 20.45 -4.16
C PHE A 537 -6.00 20.65 -5.67
N VAL A 538 -6.20 21.88 -6.13
CA VAL A 538 -6.10 22.28 -7.53
C VAL A 538 -4.97 23.27 -7.71
N THR A 539 -3.96 22.91 -8.49
CA THR A 539 -2.87 23.82 -8.86
C THR A 539 -3.24 24.74 -10.01
N ASP A 540 -2.54 25.86 -10.14
CA ASP A 540 -2.74 26.88 -11.18
C ASP A 540 -1.44 27.13 -11.96
N LEU A 541 -1.48 26.91 -13.28
CA LEU A 541 -0.35 27.14 -14.19
C LEU A 541 0.00 28.62 -14.33
N ALA A 542 -0.91 29.53 -13.97
CA ALA A 542 -0.62 30.96 -13.90
C ALA A 542 -0.01 31.38 -12.56
N GLY A 543 0.00 30.49 -11.56
CA GLY A 543 0.56 30.67 -10.22
C GLY A 543 -0.17 31.67 -9.33
N LYS A 544 -1.45 31.96 -9.60
CA LYS A 544 -2.22 32.99 -8.90
C LYS A 544 -3.38 32.44 -8.09
N ASN A 545 -3.93 31.30 -8.49
CA ASN A 545 -5.18 30.78 -7.93
C ASN A 545 -5.08 29.29 -7.62
N HIS A 546 -4.03 28.86 -6.91
CA HIS A 546 -4.00 27.55 -6.27
C HIS A 546 -5.11 27.50 -5.22
N ILE A 547 -5.85 26.39 -5.11
CA ILE A 547 -6.98 26.28 -4.19
C ILE A 547 -6.99 24.89 -3.56
N LEU A 548 -7.05 24.84 -2.22
CA LEU A 548 -7.41 23.65 -1.46
C LEU A 548 -8.92 23.69 -1.19
N PHE A 549 -9.65 22.71 -1.70
CA PHE A 549 -11.07 22.52 -1.48
C PHE A 549 -11.29 21.48 -0.40
N ARG A 550 -11.99 21.90 0.65
CA ARG A 550 -12.48 21.02 1.70
C ARG A 550 -13.84 20.45 1.31
N ASN A 551 -13.95 19.14 1.33
CA ASN A 551 -15.20 18.40 1.16
C ASN A 551 -16.04 18.49 2.45
N ARG A 552 -17.35 18.64 2.30
CA ARG A 552 -18.29 18.69 3.43
C ARG A 552 -18.87 17.32 3.79
N GLY A 553 -18.49 16.27 3.06
CA GLY A 553 -18.98 14.90 3.22
C GLY A 553 -20.33 14.65 2.56
N ASP A 554 -20.75 15.52 1.64
CA ASP A 554 -22.01 15.42 0.89
C ASP A 554 -21.84 15.69 -0.62
N GLY A 555 -20.60 15.57 -1.12
CA GLY A 555 -20.24 15.90 -2.49
C GLY A 555 -20.11 17.40 -2.77
N THR A 556 -20.29 18.26 -1.77
CA THR A 556 -20.08 19.70 -1.90
C THR A 556 -18.79 20.17 -1.25
N PHE A 557 -18.17 21.19 -1.87
CA PHE A 557 -16.83 21.66 -1.56
C PHE A 557 -16.82 23.16 -1.26
N GLU A 558 -15.87 23.57 -0.42
CA GLU A 558 -15.57 24.97 -0.17
C GLU A 558 -14.06 25.21 -0.12
N PRO A 559 -13.55 26.38 -0.56
CA PRO A 559 -12.14 26.72 -0.36
C PRO A 559 -11.79 26.74 1.13
N ASP A 560 -10.71 26.06 1.52
CA ASP A 560 -10.24 26.11 2.89
C ASP A 560 -9.63 27.49 3.21
N ALA A 561 -10.21 28.15 4.22
CA ALA A 561 -9.76 29.45 4.66
C ALA A 561 -8.41 29.42 5.39
N LYS A 562 -8.05 28.30 6.04
CA LYS A 562 -6.77 28.16 6.77
C LYS A 562 -5.58 28.04 5.81
N PHE A 563 -5.78 27.39 4.67
CA PHE A 563 -4.78 27.30 3.61
C PHE A 563 -4.26 28.66 3.08
N ASN A 564 -5.02 29.75 3.26
CA ASN A 564 -4.62 31.09 2.81
C ASN A 564 -3.28 31.58 3.38
N ILE A 565 -2.85 31.07 4.53
CA ILE A 565 -1.54 31.40 5.10
C ILE A 565 -0.43 30.78 4.24
N ALA A 566 -0.57 29.50 3.89
CA ALA A 566 0.38 28.78 3.05
C ALA A 566 0.41 29.31 1.60
N LEU A 567 -0.71 29.84 1.09
CA LEU A 567 -0.80 30.47 -0.24
C LEU A 567 0.30 31.52 -0.46
N GLN A 568 0.70 32.27 0.57
CA GLN A 568 1.75 33.30 0.43
C GLN A 568 3.11 32.72 0.02
N SER A 569 3.37 31.46 0.39
CA SER A 569 4.64 30.78 0.08
C SER A 569 4.67 30.14 -1.31
N ILE A 570 3.49 29.94 -1.90
CA ILE A 570 3.30 29.27 -3.19
C ILE A 570 2.71 30.19 -4.28
N ASP A 571 2.37 31.44 -3.92
CA ASP A 571 2.04 32.49 -4.87
C ASP A 571 3.18 32.63 -5.89
N GLN A 572 2.82 32.84 -7.15
CA GLN A 572 3.70 32.96 -8.30
C GLN A 572 4.41 31.69 -8.76
N ILE A 573 4.13 30.54 -8.14
CA ILE A 573 4.62 29.26 -8.63
C ILE A 573 3.69 28.79 -9.73
N HIS A 574 4.23 28.67 -10.93
CA HIS A 574 3.55 28.04 -12.06
C HIS A 574 3.60 26.53 -11.84
N ALA A 575 2.68 26.04 -11.02
CA ALA A 575 2.67 24.65 -10.57
C ALA A 575 2.21 23.74 -11.72
N LYS A 576 2.99 22.68 -11.93
CA LYS A 576 2.76 21.66 -12.97
C LYS A 576 2.19 20.38 -12.36
N ASP A 577 2.55 20.09 -11.11
CA ASP A 577 2.13 18.88 -10.42
C ASP A 577 2.05 19.06 -8.90
N ALA A 578 1.31 18.20 -8.20
CA ALA A 578 1.22 18.18 -6.74
C ALA A 578 0.82 16.79 -6.22
N THR A 579 1.25 16.45 -5.01
CA THR A 579 0.86 15.20 -4.34
C THR A 579 0.73 15.38 -2.83
N PHE A 580 -0.19 14.63 -2.22
CA PHE A 580 -0.34 14.52 -0.77
C PHE A 580 0.46 13.31 -0.26
N PHE A 581 1.18 13.48 0.84
CA PHE A 581 1.97 12.40 1.46
C PHE A 581 2.20 12.68 2.95
N ASP A 582 2.49 11.66 3.74
CA ASP A 582 2.78 11.80 5.17
C ASP A 582 4.30 11.72 5.35
N ALA A 583 4.97 12.87 5.52
CA ALA A 583 6.44 12.91 5.47
C ALA A 583 7.09 12.40 6.77
N ASP A 584 6.48 12.63 7.92
CA ASP A 584 7.00 12.20 9.21
C ASP A 584 6.20 11.07 9.86
N ASN A 585 5.32 10.40 9.12
CA ASN A 585 4.45 9.34 9.60
C ASN A 585 3.63 9.75 10.83
N ASP A 586 3.25 11.02 10.96
CA ASP A 586 2.46 11.51 12.10
C ASP A 586 0.95 11.24 11.95
N GLY A 587 0.52 10.87 10.74
CA GLY A 587 -0.84 10.57 10.36
C GLY A 587 -1.59 11.70 9.68
N PHE A 588 -0.95 12.84 9.38
CA PHE A 588 -1.54 13.94 8.65
C PHE A 588 -0.86 14.10 7.28
N LEU A 589 -1.67 14.25 6.22
CA LEU A 589 -1.10 14.45 4.89
C LEU A 589 -0.53 15.86 4.73
N ASP A 590 0.73 15.92 4.40
CA ASP A 590 1.46 17.06 3.89
C ASP A 590 1.25 17.24 2.38
N LEU A 591 1.61 18.41 1.85
CA LEU A 591 1.42 18.75 0.44
C LEU A 591 2.73 19.15 -0.22
N LEU A 592 3.11 18.43 -1.28
CA LEU A 592 4.24 18.76 -2.14
C LEU A 592 3.71 19.33 -3.46
N ILE A 593 4.23 20.50 -3.85
CA ILE A 593 3.83 21.22 -5.07
C ILE A 593 5.07 21.43 -5.91
N THR A 594 5.00 21.13 -7.20
CA THR A 594 6.14 21.24 -8.10
C THR A 594 5.80 22.05 -9.35
N GLY A 595 6.83 22.65 -9.96
CA GLY A 595 6.65 23.55 -11.09
C GLY A 595 7.82 24.51 -11.26
N ILE A 596 7.50 25.73 -11.70
CA ILE A 596 8.48 26.77 -12.04
C ILE A 596 8.22 28.06 -11.30
N ASP A 597 9.26 28.61 -10.68
CA ASP A 597 9.27 29.98 -10.17
C ASP A 597 9.79 30.94 -11.26
N LYS A 598 8.88 31.59 -11.99
CA LYS A 598 9.22 32.49 -13.11
C LYS A 598 9.67 33.88 -12.67
N ASN A 599 9.59 34.21 -11.38
CA ASN A 599 9.92 35.54 -10.86
C ASN A 599 11.40 35.70 -10.48
N LYS A 600 12.18 34.62 -10.55
CA LYS A 600 13.63 34.66 -10.33
C LYS A 600 14.39 35.07 -11.61
N PRO A 601 15.57 35.70 -11.48
CA PRO A 601 16.38 36.16 -12.63
C PRO A 601 16.73 35.07 -13.63
N GLN A 602 16.79 33.82 -13.15
CA GLN A 602 16.69 32.60 -13.94
C GLN A 602 15.52 31.81 -13.34
N PRO A 603 14.64 31.19 -14.15
CA PRO A 603 13.55 30.36 -13.63
C PRO A 603 14.10 29.37 -12.60
N GLY A 604 13.69 29.53 -11.35
CA GLY A 604 14.18 28.73 -10.23
C GLY A 604 13.28 27.55 -9.93
N SER A 605 13.72 26.67 -9.04
CA SER A 605 12.86 25.58 -8.57
C SER A 605 11.56 26.10 -7.99
N GLY A 606 10.44 25.64 -8.55
CA GLY A 606 9.09 25.89 -8.06
C GLY A 606 8.63 24.85 -7.04
N VAL A 607 9.53 24.02 -6.51
CA VAL A 607 9.17 23.01 -5.52
C VAL A 607 8.83 23.67 -4.19
N ARG A 608 7.69 23.31 -3.61
CA ARG A 608 7.24 23.72 -2.27
C ARG A 608 6.75 22.54 -1.49
N PHE A 609 7.28 22.41 -0.27
CA PHE A 609 6.85 21.41 0.69
C PHE A 609 6.09 22.13 1.78
N LEU A 610 4.81 21.78 1.95
CA LEU A 610 3.90 22.35 2.92
C LEU A 610 3.58 21.28 3.96
N TYR A 611 4.13 21.45 5.16
CA TYR A 611 3.96 20.53 6.28
C TYR A 611 2.64 20.81 7.03
N ASN A 612 1.80 19.80 7.20
CA ASN A 612 0.54 19.85 7.91
C ASN A 612 0.76 19.51 9.39
N ASN A 613 0.64 20.50 10.27
CA ASN A 613 0.89 20.31 11.69
C ASN A 613 -0.24 19.60 12.47
N GLY A 614 -1.17 18.95 11.77
CA GLY A 614 -2.35 18.30 12.34
C GLY A 614 -3.46 19.22 12.85
N SER A 615 -3.30 20.55 12.72
CA SER A 615 -4.37 21.52 13.03
C SER A 615 -5.19 21.95 11.80
N GLY A 616 -4.85 21.39 10.63
CA GLY A 616 -5.31 21.83 9.31
C GLY A 616 -4.62 23.12 8.84
N GLU A 617 -3.48 23.48 9.43
CA GLU A 617 -2.63 24.57 8.96
C GLU A 617 -1.38 24.00 8.30
N PHE A 618 -0.97 24.62 7.19
CA PHE A 618 0.22 24.23 6.44
C PHE A 618 1.37 25.22 6.68
N LEU A 619 2.53 24.69 7.07
CA LEU A 619 3.76 25.43 7.30
C LEU A 619 4.72 25.20 6.12
N ASN A 620 5.42 26.25 5.67
CA ASN A 620 6.39 26.10 4.59
C ASN A 620 7.66 25.39 5.08
N ALA A 621 7.81 24.13 4.70
CA ALA A 621 8.92 23.23 5.04
C ALA A 621 9.93 23.05 3.90
N SER A 622 9.92 23.92 2.88
CA SER A 622 10.86 23.85 1.76
C SER A 622 12.34 23.91 2.14
N SER A 623 12.69 24.35 3.35
CA SER A 623 14.08 24.31 3.84
C SER A 623 14.59 22.91 4.13
N LEU A 624 13.71 21.91 4.22
CA LEU A 624 14.07 20.51 4.39
C LEU A 624 14.49 19.84 3.08
N LEU A 625 14.20 20.47 1.94
CA LEU A 625 14.57 19.98 0.62
C LEU A 625 15.96 20.49 0.20
N PRO A 626 16.69 19.75 -0.65
CA PRO A 626 17.94 20.22 -1.22
C PRO A 626 17.79 21.52 -2.03
N GLU A 627 18.85 22.34 -2.04
CA GLU A 627 18.89 23.52 -2.89
C GLU A 627 19.03 23.12 -4.38
N ASN A 628 18.49 23.96 -5.29
CA ASN A 628 18.73 23.89 -6.74
C ASN A 628 18.14 22.68 -7.51
N LEU A 629 16.98 22.17 -7.11
CA LEU A 629 16.26 21.09 -7.82
C LEU A 629 15.84 21.43 -9.27
N GLY A 630 15.81 22.71 -9.63
CA GLY A 630 15.38 23.17 -10.95
C GLY A 630 13.86 23.10 -11.17
N SER A 631 13.44 23.32 -12.43
CA SER A 631 12.04 23.26 -12.88
C SER A 631 11.58 21.79 -12.90
N ILE A 632 10.61 21.46 -12.04
CA ILE A 632 10.07 20.11 -11.91
C ILE A 632 8.73 20.02 -12.65
N SER A 633 8.55 18.94 -13.41
CA SER A 633 7.36 18.68 -14.24
C SER A 633 6.41 17.65 -13.66
N GLN A 634 6.93 16.69 -12.91
CA GLN A 634 6.16 15.60 -12.32
C GLN A 634 6.76 15.23 -10.96
N VAL A 635 5.92 14.81 -10.03
CA VAL A 635 6.31 14.34 -8.69
C VAL A 635 5.50 13.11 -8.30
N ASP A 636 6.15 12.19 -7.57
CA ASP A 636 5.48 11.04 -6.96
C ASP A 636 6.22 10.66 -5.67
N VAL A 637 5.58 9.84 -4.82
CA VAL A 637 6.13 9.43 -3.52
C VAL A 637 6.02 7.94 -3.30
N ALA A 638 7.06 7.35 -2.72
CA ALA A 638 7.11 5.95 -2.35
C ALA A 638 8.24 5.70 -1.36
N ASP A 639 8.08 4.69 -0.52
CA ASP A 639 9.17 4.12 0.28
C ASP A 639 10.05 3.26 -0.66
N TYR A 640 11.17 3.82 -1.14
CA TYR A 640 11.99 3.14 -2.18
C TYR A 640 13.00 2.15 -1.59
N ASP A 641 13.39 2.29 -0.32
CA ASP A 641 14.35 1.42 0.36
C ASP A 641 13.70 0.54 1.45
N ASN A 642 12.37 0.57 1.55
CA ASN A 642 11.55 -0.20 2.49
C ASN A 642 11.88 0.07 3.97
N ASP A 643 12.30 1.30 4.27
CA ASP A 643 12.70 1.70 5.62
C ASP A 643 11.52 2.24 6.48
N GLY A 644 10.37 2.45 5.84
CA GLY A 644 9.11 2.82 6.47
C GLY A 644 8.72 4.29 6.37
N ASP A 645 9.49 5.15 5.71
CA ASP A 645 9.06 6.50 5.34
C ASP A 645 8.96 6.72 3.83
N LEU A 646 8.21 7.76 3.44
CA LEU A 646 7.96 8.04 2.03
C LEU A 646 9.02 8.99 1.48
N ASP A 647 9.63 8.59 0.37
CA ASP A 647 10.63 9.33 -0.38
C ASP A 647 10.03 10.04 -1.59
N ILE A 648 10.79 10.99 -2.17
CA ILE A 648 10.29 11.85 -3.24
C ILE A 648 11.00 11.55 -4.55
N PHE A 649 10.22 11.19 -5.56
CA PHE A 649 10.63 11.07 -6.96
C PHE A 649 10.19 12.30 -7.74
N MET A 650 11.07 12.86 -8.55
CA MET A 650 10.77 14.03 -9.38
C MET A 650 11.40 13.92 -10.76
N SER A 651 10.71 14.44 -11.77
CA SER A 651 11.29 14.66 -13.08
C SER A 651 11.43 16.15 -13.37
N ASN A 652 12.54 16.56 -13.97
CA ASN A 652 12.77 17.95 -14.30
C ASN A 652 12.67 18.22 -15.81
N SER A 653 12.52 19.49 -16.19
CA SER A 653 12.38 19.86 -17.61
C SER A 653 13.65 19.68 -18.46
N ARG A 654 14.76 19.24 -17.86
CA ARG A 654 16.00 18.85 -18.56
C ARG A 654 16.04 17.35 -18.89
N GLY A 655 15.01 16.59 -18.52
CA GLY A 655 14.98 15.14 -18.75
C GLY A 655 15.73 14.34 -17.69
N GLU A 656 15.91 14.88 -16.49
CA GLU A 656 16.59 14.20 -15.38
C GLU A 656 15.55 13.72 -14.35
N ILE A 657 15.75 12.53 -13.79
CA ILE A 657 15.06 12.05 -12.59
C ILE A 657 15.86 12.46 -11.36
N HIS A 658 15.17 12.87 -10.29
CA HIS A 658 15.72 13.13 -8.98
C HIS A 658 15.02 12.25 -7.95
N LEU A 659 15.80 11.54 -7.15
CA LEU A 659 15.32 10.79 -5.99
C LEU A 659 15.85 11.44 -4.71
N LEU A 660 14.94 11.82 -3.83
CA LEU A 660 15.26 12.39 -2.52
C LEU A 660 14.82 11.42 -1.42
N ARG A 661 15.79 10.88 -0.68
CA ARG A 661 15.53 10.04 0.48
C ARG A 661 15.03 10.88 1.65
N ASN A 662 14.04 10.40 2.37
CA ASN A 662 13.52 10.97 3.59
C ASN A 662 14.36 10.49 4.79
N ASP A 663 15.23 11.36 5.32
CA ASP A 663 15.99 11.03 6.52
C ASP A 663 15.18 11.43 7.77
N GLY A 664 14.43 10.47 8.33
CA GLY A 664 13.91 10.55 9.69
C GLY A 664 12.39 10.43 9.87
N GLY A 665 11.61 10.27 8.81
CA GLY A 665 10.17 10.03 8.91
C GLY A 665 9.86 8.72 9.66
N ASN A 666 10.69 7.70 9.47
CA ASN A 666 10.61 6.39 10.12
C ASN A 666 11.04 6.38 11.60
N ILE A 667 11.22 7.56 12.22
CA ILE A 667 11.27 7.70 13.68
C ILE A 667 9.88 7.46 14.28
N ASN A 668 8.84 7.93 13.60
CA ASN A 668 7.47 7.55 13.87
C ASN A 668 7.16 6.21 13.23
N ASN A 669 5.98 5.70 13.52
CA ASN A 669 5.57 4.37 13.09
C ASN A 669 4.60 4.48 11.92
N PHE A 670 4.51 3.43 11.12
CA PHE A 670 3.63 3.38 9.97
C PHE A 670 2.86 2.05 9.91
N LEU A 671 1.91 1.98 8.97
CA LEU A 671 1.28 0.77 8.48
C LEU A 671 1.15 0.86 6.96
N ASN A 672 1.63 -0.16 6.26
CA ASN A 672 1.29 -0.33 4.85
C ASN A 672 0.12 -1.30 4.75
N ILE A 673 -0.90 -1.01 3.95
CA ILE A 673 -2.07 -1.85 3.75
C ILE A 673 -2.18 -2.18 2.27
N ARG A 674 -2.05 -3.46 1.93
CA ARG A 674 -2.30 -4.01 0.60
C ARG A 674 -3.57 -4.84 0.63
N LEU A 675 -4.44 -4.66 -0.36
CA LEU A 675 -5.63 -5.51 -0.52
C LEU A 675 -5.34 -6.67 -1.46
N ALA A 676 -5.99 -7.80 -1.21
CA ALA A 676 -5.97 -8.97 -2.09
C ALA A 676 -7.40 -9.49 -2.29
N GLY A 677 -8.06 -9.02 -3.35
CA GLY A 677 -9.34 -9.52 -3.85
C GLY A 677 -9.23 -10.97 -4.33
N LEU A 678 -10.34 -11.71 -4.26
CA LEU A 678 -10.33 -13.11 -4.68
C LEU A 678 -10.38 -13.24 -6.20
N ARG A 679 -9.36 -13.88 -6.78
CA ARG A 679 -9.25 -14.05 -8.24
C ARG A 679 -10.10 -15.17 -8.81
N THR A 680 -10.45 -16.14 -7.98
CA THR A 680 -11.33 -17.26 -8.36
C THR A 680 -12.44 -17.33 -7.33
N GLY A 681 -13.68 -17.51 -7.76
CA GLY A 681 -14.78 -17.27 -6.84
C GLY A 681 -15.84 -16.35 -7.41
N SER A 682 -15.73 -15.14 -6.93
CA SER A 682 -16.62 -14.02 -7.11
C SER A 682 -15.71 -12.89 -7.53
N SER A 683 -15.61 -12.64 -8.83
CA SER A 683 -14.82 -11.56 -9.43
C SER A 683 -15.48 -10.19 -9.24
N LYS A 684 -16.13 -9.95 -8.09
CA LYS A 684 -16.88 -8.71 -7.78
C LYS A 684 -15.97 -7.58 -7.28
N ASN A 685 -14.70 -7.87 -7.04
CA ASN A 685 -13.68 -6.88 -6.67
C ASN A 685 -12.45 -7.20 -7.53
N ASN A 686 -11.74 -6.16 -7.95
CA ASN A 686 -10.43 -6.31 -8.57
C ASN A 686 -9.39 -6.77 -7.51
N TYR A 687 -8.30 -7.38 -7.97
CA TYR A 687 -7.30 -8.02 -7.11
C TYR A 687 -6.66 -7.05 -6.11
N PHE A 688 -6.34 -5.83 -6.52
CA PHE A 688 -5.77 -4.83 -5.63
C PHE A 688 -6.82 -4.00 -4.87
N GLY A 689 -8.10 -4.30 -5.05
CA GLY A 689 -9.20 -3.57 -4.44
C GLY A 689 -9.22 -2.08 -4.77
N ILE A 690 -8.74 -1.68 -5.95
CA ILE A 690 -8.78 -0.30 -6.44
C ILE A 690 -10.23 0.21 -6.36
N GLY A 691 -10.43 1.39 -5.77
CA GLY A 691 -11.73 1.96 -5.41
C GLY A 691 -12.24 1.59 -4.01
N ALA A 692 -11.61 0.67 -3.28
CA ALA A 692 -11.99 0.37 -1.90
C ALA A 692 -11.59 1.51 -0.95
N LYS A 693 -12.38 1.73 0.10
CA LYS A 693 -12.10 2.69 1.18
C LYS A 693 -11.41 1.98 2.35
N VAL A 694 -10.27 2.48 2.78
CA VAL A 694 -9.49 1.96 3.92
C VAL A 694 -9.44 3.00 5.02
N GLU A 695 -9.89 2.62 6.21
CA GLU A 695 -9.94 3.45 7.40
C GLU A 695 -9.02 2.88 8.48
N VAL A 696 -8.16 3.72 9.06
CA VAL A 696 -7.25 3.33 10.14
C VAL A 696 -7.57 4.15 11.39
N LYS A 697 -7.81 3.46 12.51
CA LYS A 697 -7.98 4.09 13.82
C LYS A 697 -6.84 3.67 14.74
N ALA A 698 -6.12 4.64 15.31
CA ALA A 698 -5.09 4.40 16.31
C ALA A 698 -5.21 5.44 17.44
N GLY A 699 -5.78 5.07 18.59
CA GLY A 699 -6.02 5.99 19.70
C GLY A 699 -6.96 7.13 19.31
N ASP A 700 -6.47 8.36 19.30
CA ASP A 700 -7.16 9.57 18.83
C ASP A 700 -7.00 9.84 17.33
N LEU A 701 -6.00 9.26 16.66
CA LEU A 701 -5.80 9.37 15.21
C LEU A 701 -6.83 8.54 14.43
N TYR A 702 -7.40 9.13 13.39
CA TYR A 702 -8.25 8.50 12.39
C TYR A 702 -7.75 8.96 11.02
N GLN A 703 -7.65 8.06 10.06
CA GLN A 703 -7.25 8.35 8.69
C GLN A 703 -8.13 7.55 7.74
N MET A 704 -8.38 8.11 6.57
CA MET A 704 -9.10 7.46 5.49
C MET A 704 -8.33 7.63 4.17
N ARG A 705 -8.22 6.55 3.40
CA ARG A 705 -7.68 6.57 2.03
C ARG A 705 -8.53 5.68 1.13
N TYR A 706 -8.67 6.06 -0.14
CA TYR A 706 -9.15 5.15 -1.17
C TYR A 706 -7.94 4.44 -1.80
N MET A 707 -8.14 3.19 -2.21
CA MET A 707 -7.12 2.45 -2.96
C MET A 707 -7.10 2.95 -4.40
N ASP A 708 -6.08 3.72 -4.75
CA ASP A 708 -5.74 4.16 -6.11
C ASP A 708 -4.50 3.44 -6.67
N GLN A 709 -3.78 2.77 -5.78
CA GLN A 709 -2.61 1.95 -6.04
C GLN A 709 -2.66 0.67 -5.19
N PRO A 710 -1.82 -0.36 -5.45
CA PRO A 710 -1.84 -1.63 -4.71
C PRO A 710 -1.66 -1.52 -3.20
N THR A 711 -0.92 -0.52 -2.71
CA THR A 711 -0.55 -0.37 -1.29
C THR A 711 -0.82 1.05 -0.81
N ALA A 712 -1.57 1.18 0.28
CA ALA A 712 -1.78 2.45 0.97
C ALA A 712 -0.90 2.56 2.23
N HIS A 713 -0.14 3.64 2.33
CA HIS A 713 0.70 3.95 3.49
C HIS A 713 -0.11 4.72 4.56
N PHE A 714 0.15 4.51 5.85
CA PHE A 714 -0.51 5.22 6.95
C PHE A 714 0.48 5.52 8.08
N GLY A 715 0.73 6.78 8.40
CA GLY A 715 1.47 7.16 9.60
C GLY A 715 0.66 6.89 10.87
N LEU A 716 1.32 6.44 11.94
CA LEU A 716 0.72 6.16 13.24
C LEU A 716 1.25 7.10 14.34
N GLY A 717 2.19 7.98 14.00
CA GLY A 717 2.98 8.76 14.93
C GLY A 717 3.73 7.86 15.91
N ASN A 718 3.66 8.17 17.20
CA ASN A 718 4.35 7.42 18.25
C ASN A 718 3.62 6.15 18.73
N ARG A 719 2.46 5.82 18.16
CA ARG A 719 1.56 4.74 18.62
C ARG A 719 2.13 3.36 18.31
N ASP A 720 1.86 2.40 19.19
CA ASP A 720 2.46 1.06 19.11
C ASP A 720 1.77 0.12 18.09
N GLY A 721 0.73 0.60 17.41
CA GLY A 721 -0.08 -0.11 16.42
C GLY A 721 -1.42 0.60 16.22
N ALA A 722 -2.27 0.07 15.35
CA ALA A 722 -3.64 0.56 15.20
C ALA A 722 -4.62 -0.26 16.05
N ASP A 723 -5.75 0.34 16.43
CA ASP A 723 -6.85 -0.35 17.10
C ASP A 723 -7.66 -1.18 16.11
N VAL A 724 -7.93 -0.61 14.93
CA VAL A 724 -8.64 -1.27 13.83
C VAL A 724 -8.18 -0.69 12.49
N VAL A 725 -8.08 -1.59 11.52
CA VAL A 725 -8.07 -1.28 10.08
C VAL A 725 -9.41 -1.79 9.54
N ARG A 726 -10.18 -0.92 8.90
CA ARG A 726 -11.44 -1.27 8.24
C ARG A 726 -11.29 -1.06 6.74
N VAL A 727 -11.62 -2.09 5.98
CA VAL A 727 -11.69 -2.05 4.53
C VAL A 727 -13.16 -2.12 4.15
N LEU A 728 -13.67 -1.12 3.44
CA LEU A 728 -14.91 -1.21 2.69
C LEU A 728 -14.52 -1.52 1.24
N TRP A 729 -14.66 -2.78 0.85
CA TRP A 729 -14.37 -3.23 -0.52
C TRP A 729 -15.25 -2.50 -1.55
N SER A 730 -14.84 -2.45 -2.81
CA SER A 730 -15.60 -1.76 -3.88
C SER A 730 -17.03 -2.30 -4.05
N ASN A 731 -17.27 -3.57 -3.74
CA ASN A 731 -18.61 -4.15 -3.66
C ASN A 731 -19.43 -3.79 -2.40
N GLY A 732 -18.91 -2.91 -1.54
CA GLY A 732 -19.57 -2.43 -0.34
C GLY A 732 -19.49 -3.33 0.88
N VAL A 733 -18.72 -4.43 0.83
CA VAL A 733 -18.57 -5.33 1.97
C VAL A 733 -17.54 -4.75 2.96
N PRO A 734 -17.91 -4.45 4.22
CA PRO A 734 -16.94 -4.01 5.22
C PRO A 734 -16.19 -5.20 5.84
N GLN A 735 -14.90 -5.08 6.06
CA GLN A 735 -14.04 -6.06 6.71
C GLN A 735 -13.11 -5.36 7.70
N ASN A 736 -12.97 -5.93 8.90
CA ASN A 736 -12.20 -5.31 9.97
C ASN A 736 -11.07 -6.23 10.42
N ARG A 737 -9.87 -5.67 10.51
CA ARG A 737 -8.72 -6.27 11.17
C ARG A 737 -8.44 -5.53 12.48
N PHE A 738 -8.44 -6.27 13.59
CA PHE A 738 -8.25 -5.69 14.91
C PHE A 738 -6.80 -5.77 15.37
N LYS A 739 -6.32 -4.70 16.00
CA LYS A 739 -5.01 -4.60 16.66
C LYS A 739 -3.81 -4.97 15.78
N PRO A 740 -3.69 -4.47 14.54
CA PRO A 740 -2.43 -4.60 13.84
C PRO A 740 -1.30 -3.90 14.59
N GLU A 741 -0.16 -4.58 14.68
CA GLU A 741 1.09 -4.03 15.19
C GLU A 741 1.65 -2.98 14.22
N ARG A 742 2.49 -2.07 14.71
CA ARG A 742 3.17 -1.05 13.90
C ARG A 742 4.22 -1.61 12.93
N ASN A 743 4.64 -0.79 11.98
CA ASN A 743 5.81 -0.97 11.09
C ASN A 743 5.78 -2.29 10.33
N GLN A 744 4.63 -2.58 9.74
CA GLN A 744 4.44 -3.78 8.93
C GLN A 744 3.55 -3.47 7.74
N THR A 745 3.71 -4.29 6.71
CA THR A 745 2.76 -4.40 5.61
C THR A 745 1.70 -5.44 5.97
N ILE A 746 0.43 -5.03 5.93
CA ILE A 746 -0.72 -5.88 6.12
C ILE A 746 -1.28 -6.22 4.76
N VAL A 747 -1.37 -7.51 4.44
CA VAL A 747 -2.18 -7.96 3.31
C VAL A 747 -3.55 -8.35 3.83
N GLU A 748 -4.56 -7.57 3.47
CA GLU A 748 -5.95 -7.83 3.81
C GLU A 748 -6.64 -8.55 2.65
N THR A 749 -6.82 -9.86 2.82
CA THR A 749 -7.49 -10.71 1.83
C THR A 749 -9.00 -10.57 1.94
N GLN A 750 -9.69 -10.42 0.81
CA GLN A 750 -11.15 -10.40 0.77
C GLN A 750 -11.73 -11.69 1.35
N ILE A 751 -12.61 -11.54 2.34
CA ILE A 751 -13.41 -12.65 2.85
C ILE A 751 -14.80 -12.55 2.24
N LEU A 752 -15.19 -13.56 1.46
CA LEU A 752 -16.58 -13.66 0.98
C LEU A 752 -17.50 -13.85 2.16
N LYS A 753 -18.40 -12.89 2.35
CA LYS A 753 -19.56 -13.05 3.24
C LYS A 753 -20.69 -13.67 2.44
N GLY A 754 -21.49 -14.53 3.10
CA GLY A 754 -22.65 -15.14 2.47
C GLY A 754 -23.65 -14.07 2.01
N SER A 755 -24.20 -14.24 0.80
CA SER A 755 -25.20 -13.34 0.20
C SER A 755 -26.63 -13.60 0.67
N CYS A 756 -26.88 -14.72 1.37
CA CYS A 756 -28.23 -15.16 1.70
C CYS A 756 -28.92 -14.12 2.60
N PRO A 757 -30.03 -13.50 2.13
CA PRO A 757 -30.78 -12.55 2.93
C PRO A 757 -31.24 -13.18 4.25
N TYR A 758 -31.30 -12.40 5.32
CA TYR A 758 -31.87 -12.87 6.58
C TYR A 758 -33.35 -12.49 6.73
N LEU A 759 -34.16 -13.47 7.13
CA LEU A 759 -35.56 -13.27 7.48
C LEU A 759 -35.68 -13.03 8.98
N TYR A 760 -36.24 -11.88 9.34
CA TYR A 760 -36.70 -11.55 10.67
C TYR A 760 -38.22 -11.49 10.73
N ALA A 761 -38.79 -11.87 11.86
CA ALA A 761 -40.23 -11.80 12.08
C ALA A 761 -40.56 -11.22 13.44
N TRP A 762 -41.70 -10.54 13.53
CA TRP A 762 -42.21 -10.03 14.78
C TRP A 762 -42.69 -11.17 15.70
N ASN A 763 -42.09 -11.31 16.88
CA ASN A 763 -42.45 -12.34 17.85
C ASN A 763 -43.51 -11.88 18.87
N GLY A 764 -44.07 -10.68 18.72
CA GLY A 764 -45.00 -10.09 19.70
C GLY A 764 -44.39 -8.93 20.51
N SER A 765 -43.06 -8.84 20.58
CA SER A 765 -42.34 -7.78 21.31
C SER A 765 -41.18 -7.15 20.54
N GLU A 766 -40.52 -7.93 19.68
CA GLU A 766 -39.39 -7.48 18.86
C GLU A 766 -39.31 -8.29 17.56
N TYR A 767 -38.43 -7.86 16.64
CA TYR A 767 -38.06 -8.66 15.48
C TYR A 767 -36.99 -9.67 15.89
N THR A 768 -37.26 -10.96 15.66
CA THR A 768 -36.30 -12.05 15.92
C THR A 768 -35.87 -12.70 14.61
N PHE A 769 -34.62 -13.15 14.57
CA PHE A 769 -34.12 -13.96 13.46
C PHE A 769 -34.91 -15.26 13.33
N VAL A 770 -35.42 -15.51 12.12
CA VAL A 770 -36.15 -16.72 11.77
C VAL A 770 -35.18 -17.73 11.18
N THR A 771 -34.63 -17.41 10.01
CA THR A 771 -33.77 -18.23 9.16
C THR A 771 -33.08 -17.35 8.12
N ASP A 772 -32.03 -17.86 7.50
CA ASP A 772 -31.52 -17.41 6.21
C ASP A 772 -32.47 -17.84 5.08
N VAL A 773 -32.55 -17.00 4.05
CA VAL A 773 -33.35 -17.21 2.83
C VAL A 773 -32.40 -17.74 1.76
N LEU A 774 -32.56 -19.02 1.40
CA LEU A 774 -31.67 -19.73 0.50
C LEU A 774 -32.15 -19.51 -0.93
N TRP A 775 -31.74 -18.37 -1.50
CA TRP A 775 -31.96 -18.11 -2.91
C TRP A 775 -31.10 -19.03 -3.79
N PRO A 776 -31.55 -19.42 -4.99
CA PRO A 776 -30.62 -19.82 -6.04
C PRO A 776 -29.66 -18.66 -6.28
N SER A 777 -28.46 -19.00 -6.75
CA SER A 777 -27.41 -18.07 -7.18
C SER A 777 -27.98 -16.81 -7.85
N ALA A 778 -27.43 -15.63 -7.51
CA ALA A 778 -27.84 -14.34 -8.09
C ALA A 778 -27.83 -14.40 -9.63
N LEU A 779 -28.80 -13.76 -10.28
CA LEU A 779 -28.91 -13.71 -11.74
C LEU A 779 -27.58 -13.25 -12.37
N GLY A 780 -27.08 -14.01 -13.35
CA GLY A 780 -25.81 -13.67 -14.00
C GLY A 780 -24.56 -14.02 -13.19
N MET A 781 -24.67 -14.63 -12.01
CA MET A 781 -23.51 -15.17 -11.30
C MET A 781 -22.99 -16.42 -12.02
N PRO A 782 -21.69 -16.56 -12.29
CA PRO A 782 -21.15 -17.78 -12.88
C PRO A 782 -21.39 -18.99 -11.95
N LEU A 783 -22.19 -19.96 -12.41
CA LEU A 783 -22.31 -21.30 -11.85
C LEU A 783 -21.07 -22.09 -12.27
N GLY A 784 -20.29 -22.60 -11.33
CA GLY A 784 -19.05 -23.32 -11.67
C GLY A 784 -17.77 -22.53 -11.42
N ILE A 785 -17.79 -21.72 -10.38
CA ILE A 785 -16.64 -21.05 -9.74
C ILE A 785 -15.38 -21.94 -9.57
N MET A 786 -15.54 -23.27 -9.56
CA MET A 786 -14.43 -24.23 -9.45
C MET A 786 -14.25 -25.16 -10.67
N ALA A 787 -14.99 -24.95 -11.75
CA ALA A 787 -15.17 -25.98 -12.78
C ALA A 787 -15.10 -25.45 -14.22
N GLY A 788 -14.13 -24.57 -14.54
CA GLY A 788 -13.55 -24.39 -15.89
C GLY A 788 -14.45 -24.01 -17.08
N GLU A 789 -15.78 -24.04 -16.96
CA GLU A 789 -16.74 -23.62 -17.96
C GLU A 789 -17.65 -22.53 -17.39
N PRO A 790 -17.88 -21.42 -18.12
CA PRO A 790 -18.77 -20.36 -17.69
C PRO A 790 -20.22 -20.80 -17.89
N LEU A 791 -20.80 -21.51 -16.93
CA LEU A 791 -22.25 -21.55 -16.77
C LEU A 791 -22.64 -20.31 -15.97
N TYR A 792 -23.75 -19.67 -16.29
CA TYR A 792 -24.28 -18.53 -15.52
C TYR A 792 -25.59 -18.93 -14.86
N ALA A 793 -25.88 -18.31 -13.72
CA ALA A 793 -27.08 -18.56 -12.94
C ALA A 793 -28.32 -18.25 -13.80
N PHE A 794 -29.15 -19.28 -13.98
CA PHE A 794 -30.32 -19.20 -14.82
C PHE A 794 -31.38 -18.28 -14.19
N PRO A 795 -32.12 -17.49 -14.98
CA PRO A 795 -33.15 -16.55 -14.53
C PRO A 795 -34.45 -17.20 -14.02
N ASN A 796 -34.40 -18.46 -13.59
CA ASN A 796 -35.63 -19.16 -13.18
C ASN A 796 -36.11 -18.64 -11.82
N SER A 797 -37.41 -18.32 -11.73
CA SER A 797 -38.06 -18.04 -10.45
C SER A 797 -37.91 -19.25 -9.54
N THR A 798 -37.54 -19.02 -8.28
CA THR A 798 -37.49 -20.07 -7.26
C THR A 798 -38.61 -19.88 -6.28
N ASP A 799 -39.47 -20.89 -6.20
CA ASP A 799 -40.41 -21.02 -5.09
C ASP A 799 -39.63 -21.57 -3.89
N GLU A 800 -39.45 -20.75 -2.86
CA GLU A 800 -38.87 -21.16 -1.59
C GLU A 800 -39.95 -21.31 -0.53
N TYR A 801 -39.86 -22.37 0.28
CA TYR A 801 -40.80 -22.67 1.35
C TYR A 801 -40.10 -22.57 2.69
N LEU A 802 -40.30 -21.46 3.39
CA LEU A 802 -39.70 -21.20 4.69
C LEU A 802 -40.65 -21.60 5.81
N MET A 803 -40.24 -22.56 6.64
CA MET A 803 -41.01 -22.95 7.82
C MET A 803 -40.77 -21.96 8.96
N MET A 804 -41.81 -21.21 9.32
CA MET A 804 -41.79 -20.31 10.46
C MET A 804 -42.45 -20.97 11.67
N HIS A 805 -41.68 -21.25 12.72
CA HIS A 805 -42.26 -21.72 13.98
C HIS A 805 -43.15 -20.64 14.60
N GLY A 806 -44.36 -21.01 15.02
CA GLY A 806 -45.34 -20.07 15.58
C GLY A 806 -44.89 -19.33 16.86
N GLU A 807 -43.81 -19.79 17.50
CA GLU A 807 -43.17 -19.11 18.64
C GLU A 807 -42.32 -17.90 18.19
N LYS A 808 -41.87 -17.87 16.93
CA LYS A 808 -41.05 -16.79 16.36
C LYS A 808 -41.89 -15.75 15.61
N VAL A 809 -43.17 -16.02 15.35
CA VAL A 809 -44.01 -15.19 14.49
C VAL A 809 -45.39 -15.00 15.11
N HIS A 810 -45.70 -13.77 15.50
CA HIS A 810 -46.99 -13.38 16.04
C HIS A 810 -47.63 -12.30 15.18
N ALA A 811 -48.95 -12.36 15.03
CA ALA A 811 -49.69 -11.33 14.30
C ALA A 811 -49.68 -10.00 15.07
N ARG A 812 -49.40 -8.91 14.35
CA ARG A 812 -49.56 -7.52 14.78
C ARG A 812 -50.69 -6.91 13.96
N ASP A 813 -51.77 -6.51 14.64
CA ASP A 813 -52.97 -5.94 14.00
C ASP A 813 -53.58 -6.83 12.90
N GLY A 814 -53.59 -8.15 13.15
CA GLY A 814 -54.14 -9.14 12.22
C GLY A 814 -53.24 -9.46 11.02
N LYS A 815 -52.00 -8.95 10.99
CA LYS A 815 -51.02 -9.22 9.93
C LYS A 815 -49.74 -9.81 10.52
N TYR A 816 -49.10 -10.71 9.80
CA TYR A 816 -47.72 -11.10 10.11
C TYR A 816 -46.77 -10.04 9.56
N ALA A 817 -45.80 -9.63 10.36
CA ALA A 817 -44.80 -8.64 9.99
C ALA A 817 -43.44 -9.33 9.85
N LEU A 818 -42.88 -9.24 8.65
CA LEU A 818 -41.60 -9.83 8.25
C LEU A 818 -40.65 -8.70 7.82
N GLN A 819 -39.35 -8.88 8.05
CA GLN A 819 -38.28 -8.02 7.57
C GLN A 819 -37.23 -8.89 6.90
N PHE A 820 -36.82 -8.49 5.71
CA PHE A 820 -35.70 -9.09 4.99
C PHE A 820 -34.55 -8.10 5.06
N THR A 821 -33.37 -8.58 5.44
CA THR A 821 -32.13 -7.82 5.33
C THR A 821 -31.28 -8.45 4.24
N THR A 822 -30.59 -7.62 3.47
CA THR A 822 -29.57 -8.05 2.53
C THR A 822 -28.24 -7.61 3.07
N GLU A 823 -27.41 -8.58 3.39
CA GLU A 823 -26.13 -8.40 4.04
C GLU A 823 -25.05 -7.95 3.05
N LEU A 824 -25.36 -7.99 1.75
CA LEU A 824 -24.58 -7.46 0.63
C LEU A 824 -25.36 -6.33 -0.06
N TRP A 825 -24.67 -5.46 -0.82
CA TRP A 825 -25.26 -4.44 -1.70
C TRP A 825 -25.95 -5.06 -2.93
N GLU A 826 -26.86 -5.99 -2.69
CA GLU A 826 -27.64 -6.68 -3.70
C GLU A 826 -29.07 -6.13 -3.72
N SER A 827 -29.69 -6.14 -4.89
CA SER A 827 -31.11 -5.82 -5.03
C SER A 827 -31.94 -7.11 -4.99
N PRO A 828 -32.67 -7.40 -3.89
CA PRO A 828 -33.53 -8.57 -3.83
C PRO A 828 -34.86 -8.28 -4.54
N TYR A 829 -35.27 -9.16 -5.47
CA TYR A 829 -36.59 -9.08 -6.08
C TYR A 829 -37.51 -10.15 -5.50
N LEU A 830 -38.56 -9.69 -4.81
CA LEU A 830 -39.59 -10.55 -4.23
C LEU A 830 -40.89 -10.38 -5.02
N ASP A 831 -41.20 -11.33 -5.88
CA ASP A 831 -42.38 -11.25 -6.75
C ASP A 831 -43.70 -11.55 -6.01
N ASN A 832 -43.70 -12.59 -5.16
CA ASN A 832 -44.90 -13.03 -4.45
C ASN A 832 -44.55 -13.68 -3.10
N ILE A 833 -45.32 -13.36 -2.06
CA ILE A 833 -45.32 -14.09 -0.77
C ILE A 833 -46.73 -14.57 -0.49
N ASN A 834 -46.86 -15.86 -0.21
CA ASN A 834 -48.09 -16.47 0.28
C ASN A 834 -47.80 -17.28 1.56
N LEU A 835 -48.75 -17.26 2.48
CA LEU A 835 -48.81 -18.25 3.55
C LEU A 835 -49.42 -19.53 2.95
N VAL A 836 -48.64 -20.60 2.90
CA VAL A 836 -49.02 -21.89 2.29
C VAL A 836 -49.50 -22.88 3.34
#